data_AF-A0A538ED54-F1
#
_entry.id   AF-A0A538ED54-F1
#
_cell.length_a   1.000
_cell.length_b   1.000
_cell.length_c   1.000
_cell.angle_alpha   90.00
_cell.angle_beta   90.00
_cell.angle_gamma   90.00
#
_symmetry.space_group_name_H-M   'P 1'
#
loop_
_entity.id
_entity.type
_entity.pdbx_description
1 polymer ?
#
loop_
_entity_poly.entity_id
_entity_poly.type
_entity_poly.pdbx_seq_one_letter_code
_entity_poly.pdbx_strand_id
1 'polypeptide(L)'
;MGARGEGDRSPRVVGRDDRPSPFVRVAYYSPLPPERSGIADYSALLLPALERLIDIDVVRRGRTRPVAADLALYHVGNDPESHGWIVEALRRRPGVVVLHDFVLHHLVAGLTIGRKDGPGYLAAMERDSGVPGRLLAHGVLDGRVPPPWETRPEEFPLAGEVLGSATGLIAHSHYVEEQARDAAYAGPIWRIPHPAWPMPDVVPANVEGRPLFGCFGHINASKRIPQLLDAFAAVRRRHPHAKLLLVGSASPRFDARRLVGDGVERIDYVDEQRLWSLMAACDACISLRAPTMGETSGSVIRALSLGRPLVVSELGWFAELPDSIALKVPVDEDEVPALAAALELLASSEPTQLAMSEAALEYVHREHDVGPVAEQYVAALEEAAGGTIVADAVVSEVARAAADIGIEPGTSFSAELAERLDEVGLARNGRPEPAPRIARSRLARVPPWVWLAALVVFSAVFRYGLSRRVVAPWIMVDELIYSELAKSFAATGHFLVRDVHHGAYGAVYPLLIAPAWRAFSSVPDAYAAAKTIGSVLMSLTAIPTYFLARRLLSPLWSLLAAALAIAVPSMMYTGTLMTETVFYPIFVCAALALVLTLERPTLTRQLLLLAVCLLAFLTRSQAIVLVPAVATAPLLLASLDRRRLVRVVNEFRALYAVLAVAVLAALVVQLARGKSPLGVLGSYSVTGHADYHPGQVLKWLLYHVSELDLYLGIVPFAAVLLLTVLGRSLDRPLRVFLAATLPLSAWLLLEVAAFASALSPRVEERNMFYVAPLFLIALLAWIERGMPRPAPAVAAVAVIAAVLPGALPYHQLIGTSAEADTLALLPLWWVQEALVSPNTIGIVVVVAAAALALVFLTISPRYALVLPALVFVWFAFATERIERFDHGFPKASVGALFQGMTTSRRDWIDAAVGRDARVAFVYSGRDPTLQPLPLWENEFFNRSVGPVYDLRQPSMGGLPETHVTRRADGVLVLPNDAPVRSRYVLTDTNVPLAGRVIGIDEVRGIVLRRTPDGLVAIASRVNGTYPDGWSGRHVTYTRLRCGGGSVTALVASDEKLFSRPQTVTAAGRSVTFQPGDVGRLTVPLKPSGGVCHVTLTVSRTAVPALVEPGSTDARRLGARFVQFSYRAP
;
A
#
# COMPACT_ATOMS: atom_id res chain seq x y z
N MET A 1 -6.70 -25.80 79.90
CA MET A 1 -7.08 -24.41 79.53
C MET A 1 -5.79 -23.64 79.21
N GLY A 2 -5.82 -22.77 78.19
CA GLY A 2 -4.66 -22.10 77.58
C GLY A 2 -3.85 -21.18 78.50
N ALA A 3 -2.81 -20.46 78.02
CA ALA A 3 -2.67 -19.84 76.71
C ALA A 3 -1.19 -19.55 76.30
N ARG A 4 -1.05 -19.11 75.04
CA ARG A 4 0.15 -18.88 74.20
C ARG A 4 0.81 -17.50 74.34
N GLY A 5 2.00 -17.37 73.74
CA GLY A 5 2.56 -16.17 73.07
C GLY A 5 3.85 -15.67 73.73
N GLU A 6 4.97 -15.34 73.06
CA GLU A 6 5.32 -15.10 71.66
C GLU A 6 6.86 -15.07 71.53
N GLY A 7 7.40 -15.40 70.35
CA GLY A 7 8.81 -15.21 69.98
C GLY A 7 8.95 -15.22 68.46
N ASP A 8 9.76 -14.33 67.89
CA ASP A 8 9.97 -14.17 66.43
C ASP A 8 11.43 -13.71 66.18
N ARG A 9 12.34 -14.52 65.63
CA ARG A 9 12.61 -15.01 64.25
C ARG A 9 13.61 -14.14 63.48
N SER A 10 14.81 -14.69 63.31
CA SER A 10 15.71 -14.45 62.18
C SER A 10 15.64 -15.65 61.22
N PRO A 11 15.66 -15.47 59.87
CA PRO A 11 15.35 -16.54 58.94
C PRO A 11 16.50 -17.53 58.77
N ARG A 12 16.19 -18.83 58.87
CA ARG A 12 17.07 -19.95 58.51
C ARG A 12 17.10 -20.10 56.98
N VAL A 13 18.30 -20.20 56.43
CA VAL A 13 18.55 -20.75 55.09
C VAL A 13 18.20 -22.25 55.14
N VAL A 14 17.26 -22.69 54.31
CA VAL A 14 16.73 -24.05 54.29
C VAL A 14 17.56 -24.94 53.36
N GLY A 15 18.19 -25.95 53.95
CA GLY A 15 18.25 -27.33 53.43
C GLY A 15 19.04 -27.63 52.15
N ARG A 16 20.34 -27.91 52.28
CA ARG A 16 21.06 -28.84 51.40
C ARG A 16 20.81 -30.23 51.99
N ASP A 17 19.84 -30.96 51.44
CA ASP A 17 19.54 -32.34 51.83
C ASP A 17 20.53 -33.28 51.11
N ASP A 18 21.33 -34.01 51.88
CA ASP A 18 22.29 -35.02 51.41
C ASP A 18 21.56 -36.27 50.86
N ARG A 19 21.09 -36.20 49.61
CA ARG A 19 20.86 -37.40 48.78
C ARG A 19 21.72 -37.28 47.52
N PRO A 20 22.43 -38.34 47.08
CA PRO A 20 23.10 -38.31 45.80
C PRO A 20 22.04 -38.15 44.72
N SER A 21 22.03 -37.00 44.04
CA SER A 21 21.29 -36.84 42.79
C SER A 21 21.76 -37.94 41.84
N PRO A 22 20.89 -38.66 41.11
CA PRO A 22 21.37 -39.50 40.04
C PRO A 22 22.10 -38.57 39.05
N PHE A 23 23.40 -38.76 38.88
CA PHE A 23 24.16 -38.02 37.88
C PHE A 23 23.47 -38.14 36.54
N VAL A 24 23.29 -37.02 35.84
CA VAL A 24 22.70 -37.02 34.49
C VAL A 24 23.56 -37.90 33.59
N ARG A 25 22.97 -38.93 32.99
CA ARG A 25 23.67 -39.86 32.11
C ARG A 25 23.64 -39.35 30.67
N VAL A 26 24.81 -39.10 30.10
CA VAL A 26 24.98 -38.47 28.79
C VAL A 26 25.62 -39.43 27.79
N ALA A 27 24.95 -39.68 26.65
CA ALA A 27 25.55 -40.37 25.52
C ALA A 27 26.41 -39.38 24.71
N TYR A 28 27.73 -39.58 24.70
CA TYR A 28 28.71 -38.64 24.12
C TYR A 28 29.15 -39.10 22.72
N TYR A 29 28.73 -38.36 21.70
CA TYR A 29 29.02 -38.63 20.29
C TYR A 29 30.07 -37.64 19.77
N SER A 30 31.30 -38.10 19.61
CA SER A 30 32.42 -37.30 19.10
C SER A 30 33.44 -38.20 18.37
N PRO A 31 34.21 -37.66 17.41
CA PRO A 31 35.49 -38.27 17.03
C PRO A 31 36.42 -38.32 18.25
N LEU A 32 37.32 -39.31 18.30
CA LEU A 32 38.34 -39.45 19.35
C LEU A 32 39.67 -39.92 18.76
N PRO A 33 40.81 -39.66 19.42
CA PRO A 33 42.10 -40.19 19.00
C PRO A 33 42.02 -41.73 18.83
N PRO A 34 42.62 -42.32 17.78
CA PRO A 34 43.63 -41.75 16.87
C PRO A 34 43.07 -41.05 15.61
N GLU A 35 41.78 -40.70 15.55
CA GLU A 35 41.24 -39.92 14.42
C GLU A 35 41.92 -38.54 14.36
N ARG A 36 42.43 -38.17 13.17
CA ARG A 36 43.17 -36.92 12.96
C ARG A 36 42.22 -35.74 12.76
N SER A 37 41.54 -35.31 13.83
CA SER A 37 40.61 -34.19 13.82
C SER A 37 40.85 -33.29 15.03
N GLY A 38 40.75 -31.97 14.86
CA GLY A 38 40.87 -31.03 15.98
C GLY A 38 39.78 -31.24 17.04
N ILE A 39 38.61 -31.77 16.64
CA ILE A 39 37.52 -32.11 17.56
C ILE A 39 37.82 -33.40 18.33
N ALA A 40 38.63 -34.31 17.77
CA ALA A 40 39.12 -35.47 18.51
C ALA A 40 40.03 -35.03 19.68
N ASP A 41 40.96 -34.10 19.43
CA ASP A 41 41.81 -33.52 20.47
C ASP A 41 40.99 -32.74 21.50
N TYR A 42 40.02 -31.93 21.04
CA TYR A 42 39.07 -31.21 21.89
C TYR A 42 38.37 -32.14 22.87
N SER A 43 37.84 -33.25 22.36
CA SER A 43 37.07 -34.19 23.16
C SER A 43 37.96 -34.97 24.11
N ALA A 44 39.19 -35.30 23.70
CA ALA A 44 40.19 -35.89 24.60
C ALA A 44 40.59 -34.95 25.74
N LEU A 45 40.60 -33.63 25.52
CA LEU A 45 40.83 -32.63 26.56
C LEU A 45 39.64 -32.51 27.52
N LEU A 46 38.41 -32.46 26.99
CA LEU A 46 37.20 -32.17 27.78
C LEU A 46 36.67 -33.39 28.55
N LEU A 47 36.72 -34.60 27.97
CA LEU A 47 36.13 -35.81 28.56
C LEU A 47 36.60 -36.11 29.99
N PRO A 48 37.91 -36.09 30.32
CA PRO A 48 38.37 -36.39 31.69
C PRO A 48 37.90 -35.37 32.73
N ALA A 49 37.56 -34.14 32.32
CA ALA A 49 36.99 -33.13 33.21
C ALA A 49 35.48 -33.38 33.42
N LEU A 50 34.75 -33.75 32.37
CA LEU A 50 33.32 -34.04 32.47
C LEU A 50 33.03 -35.36 33.20
N GLU A 51 33.82 -36.41 33.00
CA GLU A 51 33.66 -37.72 33.69
C GLU A 51 33.82 -37.61 35.22
N ARG A 52 34.45 -36.54 35.72
CA ARG A 52 34.53 -36.23 37.15
C ARG A 52 33.25 -35.62 37.72
N LEU A 53 32.36 -35.12 36.86
CA LEU A 53 31.19 -34.32 37.23
C LEU A 53 29.85 -35.00 36.87
N ILE A 54 29.80 -35.79 35.79
CA ILE A 54 28.58 -36.46 35.29
C ILE A 54 28.88 -37.86 34.73
N ASP A 55 27.83 -38.70 34.60
CA ASP A 55 27.95 -40.05 34.03
C ASP A 55 27.96 -39.98 32.49
N ILE A 56 29.07 -40.39 31.86
CA ILE A 56 29.26 -40.28 30.41
C ILE A 56 29.44 -41.66 29.78
N ASP A 57 28.56 -41.96 28.82
CA ASP A 57 28.71 -43.08 27.90
C ASP A 57 29.30 -42.62 26.58
N VAL A 58 30.60 -42.79 26.40
CA VAL A 58 31.28 -42.52 25.12
C VAL A 58 30.81 -43.50 24.05
N VAL A 59 30.20 -42.96 22.99
CA VAL A 59 29.62 -43.78 21.93
C VAL A 59 30.70 -44.20 20.92
N ARG A 60 30.84 -45.52 20.72
CA ARG A 60 31.77 -46.08 19.73
C ARG A 60 31.50 -45.54 18.32
N ARG A 61 32.58 -45.17 17.62
CA ARG A 61 32.58 -44.71 16.22
C ARG A 61 31.71 -45.60 15.33
N GLY A 62 30.86 -44.97 14.51
CA GLY A 62 29.96 -45.65 13.57
C GLY A 62 28.66 -46.19 14.18
N ARG A 63 28.48 -46.14 15.51
CA ARG A 63 27.22 -46.56 16.16
C ARG A 63 26.18 -45.44 16.03
N THR A 64 25.22 -45.62 15.13
CA THR A 64 24.12 -44.66 14.91
C THR A 64 22.83 -44.99 15.64
N ARG A 65 22.69 -46.21 16.19
CA ARG A 65 21.51 -46.58 17.00
C ARG A 65 21.54 -45.84 18.35
N PRO A 66 20.40 -45.30 18.83
CA PRO A 66 20.32 -44.62 20.12
C PRO A 66 20.87 -45.49 21.27
N VAL A 67 21.62 -44.85 22.17
CA VAL A 67 22.07 -45.43 23.43
C VAL A 67 21.11 -45.02 24.55
N ALA A 68 20.90 -45.87 25.54
CA ALA A 68 20.09 -45.56 26.71
C ALA A 68 20.88 -44.58 27.61
N ALA A 69 20.42 -43.34 27.65
CA ALA A 69 20.98 -42.20 28.38
C ALA A 69 19.87 -41.15 28.50
N ASP A 70 19.98 -40.23 29.46
CA ASP A 70 19.00 -39.15 29.69
C ASP A 70 19.02 -38.16 28.52
N LEU A 71 20.22 -37.80 28.05
CA LEU A 71 20.42 -36.97 26.86
C LEU A 71 21.57 -37.49 25.99
N ALA A 72 21.62 -36.98 24.76
CA ALA A 72 22.70 -37.24 23.83
C ALA A 72 23.38 -35.91 23.45
N LEU A 73 24.72 -35.90 23.52
CA LEU A 73 25.57 -34.77 23.17
C LEU A 73 26.34 -35.09 21.88
N TYR A 74 26.17 -34.26 20.85
CA TYR A 74 26.72 -34.48 19.52
C TYR A 74 27.75 -33.40 19.16
N HIS A 75 29.00 -33.80 18.94
CA HIS A 75 30.06 -32.90 18.47
C HIS A 75 30.10 -32.90 16.94
N VAL A 76 29.71 -31.77 16.33
CA VAL A 76 29.59 -31.66 14.87
C VAL A 76 30.51 -30.56 14.33
N GLY A 77 31.36 -30.94 13.37
CA GLY A 77 32.20 -30.05 12.58
C GLY A 77 32.08 -30.36 11.09
N ASN A 78 32.75 -29.56 10.25
CA ASN A 78 32.58 -29.53 8.80
C ASN A 78 33.41 -30.59 8.04
N ASP A 79 33.54 -31.81 8.59
CA ASP A 79 34.26 -32.92 7.95
C ASP A 79 33.39 -34.20 7.86
N PRO A 80 33.07 -34.68 6.64
CA PRO A 80 32.18 -35.82 6.46
C PRO A 80 32.74 -37.16 6.94
N GLU A 81 34.07 -37.35 6.93
CA GLU A 81 34.68 -38.61 7.37
C GLU A 81 34.58 -38.79 8.89
N SER A 82 34.79 -37.70 9.64
CA SER A 82 34.77 -37.70 11.10
C SER A 82 33.35 -37.56 11.68
N HIS A 83 32.51 -36.71 11.08
CA HIS A 83 31.21 -36.33 11.66
C HIS A 83 29.99 -36.94 10.96
N GLY A 84 30.15 -37.61 9.81
CA GLY A 84 29.02 -38.11 9.05
C GLY A 84 28.14 -39.11 9.83
N TRP A 85 28.76 -40.03 10.58
CA TRP A 85 28.03 -40.99 11.43
C TRP A 85 27.37 -40.32 12.65
N ILE A 86 27.88 -39.18 13.11
CA ILE A 86 27.34 -38.40 14.22
C ILE A 86 26.05 -37.71 13.77
N VAL A 87 26.06 -37.07 12.60
CA VAL A 87 24.84 -36.47 12.01
C VAL A 87 23.78 -37.53 11.72
N GLU A 88 24.17 -38.72 11.26
CA GLU A 88 23.22 -39.84 11.11
C GLU A 88 22.62 -40.32 12.44
N ALA A 89 23.39 -40.29 13.52
CA ALA A 89 22.89 -40.60 14.86
C ALA A 89 21.93 -39.50 15.37
N LEU A 90 22.28 -38.23 15.15
CA LEU A 90 21.44 -37.07 15.48
C LEU A 90 20.09 -37.11 14.76
N ARG A 91 20.06 -37.50 13.48
CA ARG A 91 18.80 -37.71 12.71
C ARG A 91 17.89 -38.77 13.32
N ARG A 92 18.44 -39.73 14.08
CA ARG A 92 17.68 -40.83 14.71
C ARG A 92 17.21 -40.50 16.11
N ARG A 93 18.01 -39.73 16.87
CA ARG A 93 17.65 -39.21 18.19
C ARG A 93 18.12 -37.74 18.28
N PRO A 94 17.20 -36.78 18.22
CA PRO A 94 17.49 -35.38 18.53
C PRO A 94 18.19 -35.24 19.89
N GLY A 95 19.12 -34.31 20.00
CA GLY A 95 19.84 -34.04 21.25
C GLY A 95 20.61 -32.72 21.21
N VAL A 96 21.43 -32.50 22.23
CA VAL A 96 22.26 -31.29 22.34
C VAL A 96 23.41 -31.39 21.36
N VAL A 97 23.66 -30.32 20.60
CA VAL A 97 24.74 -30.26 19.62
C VAL A 97 25.79 -29.27 20.07
N VAL A 98 27.06 -29.69 20.11
CA VAL A 98 28.22 -28.79 20.14
C VAL A 98 28.58 -28.49 18.69
N LEU A 99 28.35 -27.25 18.26
CA LEU A 99 28.57 -26.83 16.89
C LEU A 99 29.95 -26.17 16.77
N HIS A 100 30.91 -26.94 16.26
CA HIS A 100 32.31 -26.50 16.12
C HIS A 100 32.52 -25.63 14.89
N ASP A 101 31.75 -25.87 13.83
CA ASP A 101 31.71 -25.07 12.61
C ASP A 101 30.25 -24.74 12.28
N PHE A 102 29.94 -23.49 11.96
CA PHE A 102 28.60 -23.11 11.52
C PHE A 102 28.35 -23.45 10.05
N VAL A 103 29.37 -23.25 9.20
CA VAL A 103 29.33 -23.60 7.79
C VAL A 103 29.65 -25.09 7.66
N LEU A 104 28.64 -25.90 7.37
CA LEU A 104 28.67 -27.36 7.25
C LEU A 104 28.57 -27.85 5.80
N HIS A 105 28.87 -27.00 4.82
CA HIS A 105 28.70 -27.34 3.40
C HIS A 105 29.56 -28.54 2.98
N HIS A 106 30.80 -28.65 3.44
CA HIS A 106 31.66 -29.80 3.11
C HIS A 106 31.11 -31.10 3.72
N LEU A 107 30.64 -31.06 4.96
CA LEU A 107 29.96 -32.18 5.61
C LEU A 107 28.74 -32.63 4.81
N VAL A 108 27.84 -31.70 4.47
CA VAL A 108 26.61 -32.01 3.72
C VAL A 108 26.92 -32.51 2.31
N ALA A 109 27.87 -31.88 1.61
CA ALA A 109 28.31 -32.33 0.29
C ALA A 109 28.90 -33.75 0.34
N GLY A 110 29.69 -34.08 1.35
CA GLY A 110 30.21 -35.44 1.55
C GLY A 110 29.12 -36.47 1.87
N LEU A 111 28.13 -36.09 2.69
CA LEU A 111 26.99 -36.94 3.05
C LEU A 111 26.00 -37.15 1.90
N THR A 112 26.00 -36.28 0.89
CA THR A 112 25.05 -36.31 -0.23
C THR A 112 25.77 -36.64 -1.54
N ILE A 113 26.42 -35.66 -2.16
CA ILE A 113 27.17 -35.80 -3.42
C ILE A 113 28.22 -36.91 -3.32
N GLY A 114 28.99 -36.95 -2.23
CA GLY A 114 30.00 -38.00 -2.00
C GLY A 114 29.42 -39.42 -1.99
N ARG A 115 28.13 -39.56 -1.66
CA ARG A 115 27.37 -40.81 -1.66
C ARG A 115 26.48 -41.00 -2.88
N LYS A 116 26.63 -40.16 -3.91
CA LYS A 116 25.82 -40.11 -5.14
C LYS A 116 24.34 -39.79 -4.89
N ASP A 117 24.03 -39.08 -3.82
CA ASP A 117 22.69 -38.58 -3.49
C ASP A 117 22.52 -37.12 -3.94
N GLY A 118 22.39 -36.93 -5.26
CA GLY A 118 22.08 -35.63 -5.86
C GLY A 118 20.78 -35.00 -5.35
N PRO A 119 19.65 -35.75 -5.25
CA PRO A 119 18.40 -35.24 -4.68
C PRO A 119 18.56 -34.73 -3.23
N GLY A 120 19.33 -35.43 -2.40
CA GLY A 120 19.64 -34.99 -1.04
C GLY A 120 20.37 -33.66 -1.00
N TYR A 121 21.36 -33.46 -1.88
CA TYR A 121 22.06 -32.18 -1.99
C TYR A 121 21.15 -31.04 -2.45
N LEU A 122 20.28 -31.29 -3.44
CA LEU A 122 19.28 -30.32 -3.90
C LEU A 122 18.32 -29.92 -2.77
N ALA A 123 17.88 -30.91 -1.96
CA ALA A 123 16.97 -30.68 -0.85
C ALA A 123 17.62 -29.88 0.28
N ALA A 124 18.90 -30.14 0.59
CA ALA A 124 19.64 -29.38 1.59
C ALA A 124 19.82 -27.91 1.15
N MET A 125 20.21 -27.69 -0.11
CA MET A 125 20.38 -26.35 -0.67
C MET A 125 19.05 -25.59 -0.80
N GLU A 126 17.94 -26.27 -1.08
CA GLU A 126 16.60 -25.66 -1.08
C GLU A 126 16.12 -25.30 0.32
N ARG A 127 16.40 -26.15 1.31
CA ARG A 127 16.00 -25.92 2.70
C ARG A 127 16.61 -24.63 3.24
N ASP A 128 17.91 -24.47 3.05
CA ASP A 128 18.67 -23.39 3.69
C ASP A 128 18.76 -22.12 2.82
N SER A 129 18.56 -22.22 1.51
CA SER A 129 18.71 -21.09 0.59
C SER A 129 17.58 -20.95 -0.44
N GLY A 130 16.47 -21.68 -0.23
CA GLY A 130 15.26 -21.62 -1.06
C GLY A 130 15.47 -22.08 -2.49
N VAL A 131 14.52 -21.71 -3.36
CA VAL A 131 14.57 -22.02 -4.80
C VAL A 131 15.88 -21.56 -5.48
N PRO A 132 16.47 -20.39 -5.16
CA PRO A 132 17.78 -20.01 -5.70
C PRO A 132 18.89 -21.01 -5.33
N GLY A 133 18.92 -21.47 -4.07
CA GLY A 133 19.84 -22.51 -3.61
C GLY A 133 19.70 -23.81 -4.40
N ARG A 134 18.46 -24.25 -4.63
CA ARG A 134 18.16 -25.45 -5.44
C ARG A 134 18.68 -25.33 -6.88
N LEU A 135 18.49 -24.17 -7.52
CA LEU A 135 18.97 -23.94 -8.89
C LEU A 135 20.50 -23.91 -8.97
N LEU A 136 21.15 -23.28 -7.99
CA LEU A 136 22.60 -23.30 -7.88
C LEU A 136 23.12 -24.74 -7.72
N ALA A 137 22.48 -25.51 -6.85
CA ALA A 137 22.81 -26.91 -6.61
C ALA A 137 22.64 -27.79 -7.85
N HIS A 138 21.62 -27.55 -8.67
CA HIS A 138 21.49 -28.19 -9.99
C HIS A 138 22.69 -27.86 -10.90
N GLY A 139 23.10 -26.59 -10.97
CA GLY A 139 24.26 -26.19 -11.76
C GLY A 139 25.58 -26.82 -11.28
N VAL A 140 25.71 -27.06 -9.98
CA VAL A 140 26.87 -27.77 -9.38
C VAL A 140 26.85 -29.25 -9.74
N LEU A 141 25.70 -29.93 -9.62
CA LEU A 141 25.55 -31.34 -9.98
C LEU A 141 25.80 -31.59 -11.48
N ASP A 142 25.44 -30.63 -12.34
CA ASP A 142 25.68 -30.67 -13.79
C ASP A 142 27.11 -30.22 -14.18
N GLY A 143 27.97 -29.84 -13.22
CA GLY A 143 29.33 -29.37 -13.46
C GLY A 143 29.43 -28.02 -14.18
N ARG A 144 28.33 -27.25 -14.25
CA ARG A 144 28.26 -25.95 -14.93
C ARG A 144 28.68 -24.77 -14.05
N VAL A 145 28.67 -24.98 -12.73
CA VAL A 145 29.01 -23.97 -11.72
C VAL A 145 30.07 -24.55 -10.78
N PRO A 146 31.12 -23.79 -10.43
CA PRO A 146 32.11 -24.26 -9.46
C PRO A 146 31.44 -24.55 -8.10
N PRO A 147 31.95 -25.54 -7.35
CA PRO A 147 31.40 -25.88 -6.04
C PRO A 147 31.38 -24.67 -5.07
N PRO A 148 30.21 -24.33 -4.50
CA PRO A 148 30.10 -23.19 -3.59
C PRO A 148 30.95 -23.36 -2.34
N TRP A 149 31.11 -24.59 -1.85
CA TRP A 149 31.97 -24.88 -0.69
C TRP A 149 33.46 -24.58 -0.91
N GLU A 150 33.89 -24.40 -2.17
CA GLU A 150 35.28 -24.03 -2.50
C GLU A 150 35.45 -22.54 -2.82
N THR A 151 34.36 -21.83 -3.11
CA THR A 151 34.40 -20.48 -3.68
C THR A 151 33.72 -19.43 -2.81
N ARG A 152 32.62 -19.79 -2.14
CA ARG A 152 31.77 -18.93 -1.29
C ARG A 152 31.00 -19.74 -0.24
N PRO A 153 31.67 -20.59 0.56
CA PRO A 153 31.04 -21.50 1.53
C PRO A 153 30.15 -20.77 2.56
N GLU A 154 30.50 -19.55 2.94
CA GLU A 154 29.77 -18.71 3.89
C GLU A 154 28.40 -18.24 3.38
N GLU A 155 28.20 -18.15 2.06
CA GLU A 155 26.89 -17.80 1.47
C GLU A 155 25.88 -18.96 1.60
N PHE A 156 26.37 -20.19 1.79
CA PHE A 156 25.58 -21.42 1.81
C PHE A 156 26.02 -22.31 2.98
N PRO A 157 25.75 -21.92 4.24
CA PRO A 157 26.28 -22.61 5.42
C PRO A 157 25.77 -24.05 5.56
N LEU A 158 24.55 -24.35 5.09
CA LEU A 158 23.92 -25.68 5.22
C LEU A 158 23.82 -26.21 6.66
N ALA A 159 23.77 -25.30 7.64
CA ALA A 159 23.62 -25.63 9.06
C ALA A 159 22.23 -26.19 9.41
N GLY A 160 21.21 -25.94 8.58
CA GLY A 160 19.81 -26.31 8.82
C GLY A 160 19.60 -27.81 8.97
N GLU A 161 20.49 -28.64 8.43
CA GLU A 161 20.48 -30.10 8.66
C GLU A 161 20.76 -30.50 10.10
N VAL A 162 21.65 -29.77 10.77
CA VAL A 162 22.00 -30.03 12.17
C VAL A 162 21.06 -29.29 13.10
N LEU A 163 20.80 -28.01 12.83
CA LEU A 163 19.92 -27.17 13.63
C LEU A 163 18.50 -27.73 13.73
N GLY A 164 17.98 -28.31 12.64
CA GLY A 164 16.64 -28.91 12.63
C GLY A 164 16.47 -30.16 13.50
N SER A 165 17.56 -30.78 13.94
CA SER A 165 17.55 -31.96 14.83
C SER A 165 18.12 -31.67 16.22
N ALA A 166 18.60 -30.44 16.48
CA ALA A 166 19.21 -30.07 17.75
C ALA A 166 18.14 -29.65 18.78
N THR A 167 18.12 -30.28 19.96
CA THR A 167 17.25 -29.89 21.08
C THR A 167 17.84 -28.74 21.91
N GLY A 168 19.15 -28.52 21.79
CA GLY A 168 19.88 -27.39 22.32
C GLY A 168 21.22 -27.27 21.61
N LEU A 169 21.82 -26.07 21.64
CA LEU A 169 23.06 -25.78 20.94
C LEU A 169 24.11 -25.26 21.91
N ILE A 170 25.33 -25.80 21.84
CA ILE A 170 26.51 -25.24 22.48
C ILE A 170 27.35 -24.60 21.39
N ALA A 171 27.58 -23.30 21.53
CA ALA A 171 28.39 -22.49 20.63
C ALA A 171 29.59 -21.89 21.38
N HIS A 172 30.72 -21.73 20.69
CA HIS A 172 31.96 -21.24 21.31
C HIS A 172 32.18 -19.73 21.18
N SER A 173 31.32 -19.02 20.45
CA SER A 173 31.48 -17.61 20.12
C SER A 173 30.14 -16.89 20.01
N HIS A 174 30.15 -15.56 20.19
CA HIS A 174 28.98 -14.72 19.92
C HIS A 174 28.58 -14.77 18.44
N TYR A 175 29.56 -14.83 17.54
CA TYR A 175 29.34 -14.94 16.12
C TYR A 175 28.49 -16.16 15.76
N VAL A 176 28.83 -17.36 16.27
CA VAL A 176 28.05 -18.58 15.97
C VAL A 176 26.67 -18.53 16.62
N GLU A 177 26.56 -17.95 17.82
CA GLU A 177 25.26 -17.72 18.47
C GLU A 177 24.37 -16.85 17.56
N GLU A 178 24.87 -15.72 17.06
CA GLU A 178 24.16 -14.84 16.14
C GLU A 178 23.82 -15.53 14.82
N GLN A 179 24.77 -16.26 14.21
CA GLN A 179 24.53 -17.00 12.98
C GLN A 179 23.45 -18.08 13.13
N ALA A 180 23.44 -18.82 14.26
CA ALA A 180 22.41 -19.80 14.54
C ALA A 180 21.03 -19.15 14.75
N ARG A 181 20.97 -17.98 15.39
CA ARG A 181 19.74 -17.20 15.53
C ARG A 181 19.25 -16.66 14.19
N ASP A 182 20.15 -16.19 13.33
CA ASP A 182 19.85 -15.73 11.98
C ASP A 182 19.38 -16.86 11.06
N ALA A 183 19.88 -18.08 11.27
CA ALA A 183 19.37 -19.32 10.66
C ALA A 183 18.07 -19.84 11.31
N ALA A 184 17.40 -19.01 12.12
CA ALA A 184 16.11 -19.29 12.77
C ALA A 184 16.12 -20.46 13.77
N TYR A 185 17.25 -20.73 14.44
CA TYR A 185 17.27 -21.68 15.55
C TYR A 185 16.58 -21.12 16.80
N ALA A 186 15.47 -21.75 17.20
CA ALA A 186 14.64 -21.32 18.33
C ALA A 186 14.99 -21.99 19.67
N GLY A 187 15.81 -23.05 19.66
CA GLY A 187 16.19 -23.79 20.86
C GLY A 187 17.13 -23.01 21.79
N PRO A 188 17.41 -23.55 22.99
CA PRO A 188 18.39 -22.99 23.90
C PRO A 188 19.77 -22.98 23.25
N ILE A 189 20.51 -21.88 23.44
CA ILE A 189 21.91 -21.77 23.02
C ILE A 189 22.72 -21.44 24.28
N TRP A 190 23.69 -22.26 24.60
CA TRP A 190 24.68 -22.01 25.64
C TRP A 190 25.99 -21.60 24.99
N ARG A 191 26.45 -20.40 25.29
CA ARG A 191 27.77 -19.94 24.86
C ARG A 191 28.80 -20.42 25.86
N ILE A 192 29.56 -21.45 25.49
CA ILE A 192 30.57 -22.06 26.35
C ILE A 192 31.92 -21.94 25.63
N PRO A 193 32.93 -21.28 26.23
CA PRO A 193 34.25 -21.13 25.60
C PRO A 193 34.89 -22.47 25.23
N HIS A 194 35.69 -22.49 24.17
CA HIS A 194 36.53 -23.63 23.85
C HIS A 194 37.58 -23.80 24.97
N PRO A 195 37.72 -24.98 25.62
CA PRO A 195 38.68 -25.17 26.68
C PRO A 195 40.12 -25.08 26.14
N ALA A 196 41.01 -24.49 26.93
CA ALA A 196 42.43 -24.43 26.67
C ALA A 196 43.12 -25.69 27.17
N TRP A 197 44.13 -26.12 26.41
CA TRP A 197 45.04 -27.14 26.90
C TRP A 197 45.84 -26.56 28.07
N PRO A 198 46.08 -27.36 29.13
CA PRO A 198 47.03 -26.98 30.16
C PRO A 198 48.38 -26.73 29.49
N MET A 199 49.11 -25.72 29.96
CA MET A 199 50.43 -25.39 29.42
C MET A 199 51.32 -26.65 29.49
N PRO A 200 51.77 -27.19 28.34
CA PRO A 200 52.59 -28.39 28.35
C PRO A 200 54.00 -28.05 28.80
N ASP A 201 54.65 -28.99 29.49
CA ASP A 201 56.10 -28.94 29.72
C ASP A 201 56.82 -29.21 28.39
N VAL A 202 57.08 -28.13 27.65
CA VAL A 202 57.64 -28.19 26.30
C VAL A 202 58.84 -27.26 26.18
N VAL A 203 59.94 -27.82 25.68
CA VAL A 203 61.13 -27.03 25.34
C VAL A 203 60.90 -26.38 23.97
N PRO A 204 61.02 -25.03 23.85
CA PRO A 204 60.94 -24.34 22.56
C PRO A 204 61.94 -24.89 21.55
N ALA A 205 61.50 -25.08 20.30
CA ALA A 205 62.37 -25.56 19.23
C ALA A 205 63.48 -24.53 18.93
N ASN A 206 64.71 -25.00 18.77
CA ASN A 206 65.80 -24.15 18.31
C ASN A 206 65.67 -23.92 16.80
N VAL A 207 65.18 -22.74 16.40
CA VAL A 207 65.03 -22.30 15.02
C VAL A 207 65.82 -21.01 14.82
N GLU A 208 66.76 -21.02 13.88
CA GLU A 208 67.57 -19.84 13.55
C GLU A 208 66.72 -18.77 12.82
N GLY A 209 66.89 -17.50 13.23
CA GLY A 209 66.19 -16.34 12.68
C GLY A 209 65.24 -15.69 13.68
N ARG A 210 65.29 -14.36 13.80
CA ARG A 210 64.43 -13.55 14.67
C ARG A 210 64.08 -12.23 13.98
N PRO A 211 62.84 -11.72 14.15
CA PRO A 211 61.70 -12.35 14.82
C PRO A 211 61.16 -13.58 14.05
N LEU A 212 60.61 -14.55 14.79
CA LEU A 212 60.08 -15.81 14.28
C LEU A 212 58.56 -15.81 14.33
N PHE A 213 57.93 -15.77 13.17
CA PHE A 213 56.48 -15.85 13.01
C PHE A 213 56.05 -17.29 12.69
N GLY A 214 54.89 -17.73 13.19
CA GLY A 214 54.40 -19.09 12.92
C GLY A 214 52.94 -19.15 12.51
N CYS A 215 52.62 -19.93 11.47
CA CYS A 215 51.26 -20.24 11.04
C CYS A 215 51.05 -21.76 11.08
N PHE A 216 50.10 -22.21 11.89
CA PHE A 216 49.96 -23.62 12.27
C PHE A 216 48.62 -24.24 11.85
N GLY A 217 48.64 -25.52 11.49
CA GLY A 217 47.49 -26.37 11.12
C GLY A 217 47.32 -26.53 9.60
N HIS A 218 46.27 -27.24 9.17
CA HIS A 218 46.07 -27.58 7.74
C HIS A 218 46.15 -26.36 6.80
N ILE A 219 47.05 -26.42 5.81
CA ILE A 219 47.36 -25.32 4.89
C ILE A 219 46.40 -25.36 3.70
N ASN A 220 45.54 -24.35 3.61
CA ASN A 220 44.51 -24.21 2.58
C ASN A 220 44.32 -22.73 2.19
N ALA A 221 43.45 -22.48 1.21
CA ALA A 221 43.19 -21.13 0.71
C ALA A 221 42.57 -20.19 1.77
N SER A 222 41.73 -20.72 2.67
CA SER A 222 41.07 -19.88 3.68
C SER A 222 42.04 -19.30 4.70
N LYS A 223 43.25 -19.85 4.83
CA LYS A 223 44.31 -19.32 5.71
C LYS A 223 45.08 -18.10 5.19
N ARG A 224 44.69 -17.54 4.04
CA ARG A 224 45.29 -16.31 3.48
C ARG A 224 46.82 -16.37 3.35
N ILE A 225 47.35 -17.56 3.06
CA ILE A 225 48.80 -17.78 2.96
C ILE A 225 49.46 -16.86 1.91
N PRO A 226 48.89 -16.64 0.71
CA PRO A 226 49.49 -15.70 -0.24
C PRO A 226 49.65 -14.28 0.31
N GLN A 227 48.60 -13.75 0.96
CA GLN A 227 48.60 -12.42 1.58
C GLN A 227 49.63 -12.35 2.72
N LEU A 228 49.76 -13.41 3.51
CA LEU A 228 50.78 -13.52 4.56
C LEU A 228 52.20 -13.51 3.98
N LEU A 229 52.45 -14.20 2.87
CA LEU A 229 53.75 -14.20 2.21
C LEU A 229 54.10 -12.80 1.67
N ASP A 230 53.15 -12.10 1.05
CA ASP A 230 53.35 -10.75 0.52
C ASP A 230 53.66 -9.74 1.64
N ALA A 231 52.91 -9.79 2.74
CA ALA A 231 53.13 -8.96 3.92
C ALA A 231 54.47 -9.28 4.60
N PHE A 232 54.80 -10.57 4.78
CA PHE A 232 56.06 -11.01 5.37
C PHE A 232 57.26 -10.58 4.53
N ALA A 233 57.17 -10.66 3.20
CA ALA A 233 58.23 -10.17 2.31
C ALA A 233 58.51 -8.67 2.51
N ALA A 234 57.48 -7.86 2.80
CA ALA A 234 57.65 -6.45 3.10
C ALA A 234 58.37 -6.19 4.43
N VAL A 235 58.04 -6.96 5.47
CA VAL A 235 58.68 -6.87 6.80
C VAL A 235 60.13 -7.37 6.75
N ARG A 236 60.39 -8.48 6.04
CA ARG A 236 61.73 -9.05 5.89
C ARG A 236 62.73 -8.07 5.26
N ARG A 237 62.28 -7.17 4.37
CA ARG A 237 63.17 -6.12 3.82
C ARG A 237 63.74 -5.20 4.90
N ARG A 238 63.03 -5.01 6.01
CA ARG A 238 63.47 -4.22 7.16
C ARG A 238 64.13 -5.08 8.24
N HIS A 239 63.73 -6.35 8.35
CA HIS A 239 64.25 -7.34 9.29
C HIS A 239 64.81 -8.56 8.53
N PRO A 240 66.03 -8.51 7.98
CA PRO A 240 66.57 -9.57 7.11
C PRO A 240 66.67 -10.96 7.77
N HIS A 241 66.75 -11.01 9.10
CA HIS A 241 66.81 -12.23 9.90
C HIS A 241 65.45 -12.76 10.33
N ALA A 242 64.34 -12.06 10.05
CA ALA A 242 63.00 -12.53 10.36
C ALA A 242 62.71 -13.87 9.66
N LYS A 243 61.87 -14.73 10.23
CA LYS A 243 61.53 -16.03 9.64
C LYS A 243 60.04 -16.34 9.83
N LEU A 244 59.45 -17.01 8.85
CA LEU A 244 58.06 -17.47 8.91
C LEU A 244 57.99 -19.00 8.81
N LEU A 245 57.39 -19.64 9.82
CA LEU A 245 57.11 -21.08 9.81
C LEU A 245 55.69 -21.35 9.31
N LEU A 246 55.57 -22.18 8.28
CA LEU A 246 54.29 -22.72 7.82
C LEU A 246 54.24 -24.21 8.17
N VAL A 247 53.50 -24.55 9.23
CA VAL A 247 53.49 -25.91 9.80
C VAL A 247 52.12 -26.58 9.62
N GLY A 248 52.08 -27.65 8.83
CA GLY A 248 50.88 -28.46 8.62
C GLY A 248 50.78 -29.07 7.22
N SER A 249 49.95 -30.12 7.08
CA SER A 249 49.67 -30.73 5.78
C SER A 249 48.98 -29.72 4.85
N ALA A 250 49.30 -29.73 3.55
CA ALA A 250 48.58 -28.95 2.56
C ALA A 250 47.43 -29.73 1.93
N SER A 251 46.37 -29.01 1.56
CA SER A 251 45.28 -29.56 0.75
C SER A 251 45.80 -29.99 -0.63
N PRO A 252 45.34 -31.13 -1.21
CA PRO A 252 45.80 -31.62 -2.51
C PRO A 252 45.67 -30.64 -3.68
N ARG A 253 44.73 -29.68 -3.59
CA ARG A 253 44.49 -28.66 -4.63
C ARG A 253 45.26 -27.35 -4.38
N PHE A 254 46.00 -27.26 -3.29
CA PHE A 254 46.79 -26.08 -2.94
C PHE A 254 48.26 -26.35 -3.27
N ASP A 255 48.84 -25.61 -4.23
CA ASP A 255 50.23 -25.82 -4.67
C ASP A 255 51.24 -25.34 -3.61
N ALA A 256 51.44 -26.22 -2.64
CA ALA A 256 52.38 -26.13 -1.54
C ALA A 256 53.81 -25.75 -1.94
N ARG A 257 54.25 -26.13 -3.15
CA ARG A 257 55.65 -25.98 -3.59
C ARG A 257 56.00 -24.53 -3.93
N ARG A 258 55.00 -23.71 -4.23
CA ARG A 258 55.17 -22.27 -4.53
C ARG A 258 55.22 -21.38 -3.29
N LEU A 259 55.03 -21.96 -2.10
CA LEU A 259 54.94 -21.24 -0.83
C LEU A 259 56.29 -21.12 -0.10
N VAL A 260 57.38 -21.51 -0.77
CA VAL A 260 58.74 -21.45 -0.24
C VAL A 260 59.45 -20.26 -0.87
N GLY A 261 59.98 -19.37 -0.03
CA GLY A 261 60.71 -18.16 -0.43
C GLY A 261 61.73 -17.78 0.65
N ASP A 262 62.41 -16.65 0.47
CA ASP A 262 63.48 -16.24 1.39
C ASP A 262 63.00 -16.13 2.85
N GLY A 263 63.56 -17.02 3.67
CA GLY A 263 63.24 -17.28 5.09
C GLY A 263 61.77 -17.53 5.42
N VAL A 264 61.08 -18.20 4.51
CA VAL A 264 59.87 -18.97 4.81
C VAL A 264 60.25 -20.44 4.87
N GLU A 265 59.98 -21.10 6.00
CA GLU A 265 60.22 -22.53 6.19
C GLU A 265 58.89 -23.27 6.27
N ARG A 266 58.69 -24.22 5.37
CA ARG A 266 57.52 -25.09 5.35
C ARG A 266 57.86 -26.42 6.02
N ILE A 267 57.08 -26.78 7.02
CA ILE A 267 57.13 -28.07 7.70
C ILE A 267 55.78 -28.74 7.46
N ASP A 268 55.79 -29.97 6.94
CA ASP A 268 54.54 -30.73 6.75
C ASP A 268 53.95 -31.15 8.11
N TYR A 269 53.10 -32.18 8.12
CA TYR A 269 52.48 -32.66 9.36
C TYR A 269 53.52 -33.07 10.41
N VAL A 270 53.30 -32.64 11.66
CA VAL A 270 54.10 -33.00 12.84
C VAL A 270 53.19 -33.57 13.92
N ASP A 271 53.77 -34.35 14.84
CA ASP A 271 53.06 -34.78 16.06
C ASP A 271 52.81 -33.60 17.02
N GLU A 272 51.96 -33.85 18.03
CA GLU A 272 51.53 -32.81 18.96
C GLU A 272 52.69 -32.22 19.77
N GLN A 273 53.64 -33.04 20.25
CA GLN A 273 54.78 -32.56 21.02
C GLN A 273 55.67 -31.61 20.20
N ARG A 274 55.94 -31.96 18.94
CA ARG A 274 56.71 -31.12 18.03
C ARG A 274 55.94 -29.86 17.65
N LEU A 275 54.62 -29.96 17.49
CA LEU A 275 53.74 -28.82 17.23
C LEU A 275 53.84 -27.77 18.35
N TRP A 276 53.71 -28.19 19.61
CA TRP A 276 53.86 -27.32 20.79
C TRP A 276 55.26 -26.70 20.86
N SER A 277 56.31 -27.48 20.61
CA SER A 277 57.70 -27.01 20.63
C SER A 277 57.97 -25.92 19.58
N LEU A 278 57.42 -26.08 18.37
CA LEU A 278 57.52 -25.07 17.31
C LEU A 278 56.70 -23.81 17.62
N MET A 279 55.46 -23.96 18.11
CA MET A 279 54.64 -22.82 18.55
C MET A 279 55.31 -22.03 19.68
N ALA A 280 55.91 -22.72 20.65
CA ALA A 280 56.61 -22.10 21.77
C ALA A 280 57.89 -21.36 21.35
N ALA A 281 58.46 -21.70 20.19
CA ALA A 281 59.62 -20.99 19.65
C ALA A 281 59.23 -19.64 19.01
N CYS A 282 58.00 -19.51 18.51
CA CYS A 282 57.55 -18.34 17.77
C CYS A 282 57.40 -17.10 18.66
N ASP A 283 57.76 -15.95 18.10
CA ASP A 283 57.58 -14.64 18.70
C ASP A 283 56.12 -14.17 18.62
N ALA A 284 55.43 -14.52 17.52
CA ALA A 284 53.98 -14.38 17.38
C ALA A 284 53.40 -15.45 16.45
N CYS A 285 52.12 -15.78 16.65
CA CYS A 285 51.39 -16.76 15.87
C CYS A 285 50.35 -16.08 14.97
N ILE A 286 50.35 -16.44 13.69
CA ILE A 286 49.46 -15.90 12.67
C ILE A 286 48.37 -16.92 12.37
N SER A 287 47.12 -16.50 12.53
CA SER A 287 45.94 -17.30 12.23
C SER A 287 44.92 -16.46 11.46
N LEU A 288 45.18 -16.27 10.17
CA LEU A 288 44.26 -15.59 9.27
C LEU A 288 43.17 -16.54 8.79
N ARG A 289 41.96 -16.00 8.57
CA ARG A 289 40.85 -16.73 8.00
C ARG A 289 39.93 -15.85 7.13
N ALA A 290 39.87 -16.16 5.84
CA ALA A 290 38.77 -15.73 4.98
C ALA A 290 38.59 -16.65 3.76
N PRO A 291 37.37 -17.17 3.52
CA PRO A 291 36.18 -17.02 4.37
C PRO A 291 36.26 -17.82 5.68
N THR A 292 35.50 -17.40 6.70
CA THR A 292 35.34 -18.12 7.97
C THR A 292 34.27 -19.19 7.84
N MET A 293 34.42 -20.32 8.54
CA MET A 293 33.40 -21.35 8.69
C MET A 293 32.54 -21.13 9.96
N GLY A 294 32.76 -20.02 10.67
CA GLY A 294 32.22 -19.81 12.02
C GLY A 294 32.94 -20.65 13.07
N GLU A 295 34.16 -21.07 12.81
CA GLU A 295 34.92 -21.94 13.70
C GLU A 295 35.60 -21.19 14.85
N THR A 296 35.87 -21.90 15.94
CA THR A 296 36.82 -21.47 16.97
C THR A 296 38.11 -22.27 16.82
N SER A 297 39.24 -21.61 16.62
CA SER A 297 40.49 -22.26 16.21
C SER A 297 41.24 -22.87 17.39
N GLY A 298 41.30 -24.20 17.45
CA GLY A 298 42.12 -24.92 18.44
C GLY A 298 43.61 -24.55 18.38
N SER A 299 44.17 -24.21 17.21
CA SER A 299 45.57 -23.75 17.11
C SER A 299 45.78 -22.39 17.78
N VAL A 300 44.78 -21.51 17.71
CA VAL A 300 44.84 -20.20 18.39
C VAL A 300 44.77 -20.40 19.89
N ILE A 301 43.85 -21.25 20.38
CA ILE A 301 43.77 -21.58 21.80
C ILE A 301 45.09 -22.17 22.32
N ARG A 302 45.74 -23.07 21.57
CA ARG A 302 47.08 -23.59 21.92
C ARG A 302 48.16 -22.50 21.96
N ALA A 303 48.16 -21.58 21.00
CA ALA A 303 49.09 -20.45 20.99
C ALA A 303 48.88 -19.55 22.22
N LEU A 304 47.63 -19.30 22.60
CA LEU A 304 47.30 -18.53 23.81
C LEU A 304 47.74 -19.27 25.09
N SER A 305 47.58 -20.60 25.16
CA SER A 305 48.10 -21.42 26.28
C SER A 305 49.63 -21.29 26.46
N LEU A 306 50.36 -20.93 25.40
CA LEU A 306 51.81 -20.64 25.41
C LEU A 306 52.13 -19.16 25.62
N GLY A 307 51.13 -18.30 25.84
CA GLY A 307 51.29 -16.85 25.95
C GLY A 307 51.78 -16.21 24.65
N ARG A 308 51.40 -16.73 23.47
CA ARG A 308 51.89 -16.20 22.19
C ARG A 308 50.95 -15.09 21.68
N PRO A 309 51.47 -13.88 21.36
CA PRO A 309 50.70 -12.85 20.68
C PRO A 309 50.16 -13.34 19.34
N LEU A 310 48.98 -12.86 18.97
CA LEU A 310 48.30 -13.30 17.77
C LEU A 310 48.20 -12.19 16.71
N VAL A 311 48.23 -12.59 15.44
CA VAL A 311 47.72 -11.80 14.32
C VAL A 311 46.61 -12.58 13.64
N VAL A 312 45.41 -12.02 13.60
CA VAL A 312 44.20 -12.71 13.16
C VAL A 312 43.40 -11.86 12.18
N SER A 313 42.52 -12.49 11.41
CA SER A 313 41.57 -11.75 10.57
C SER A 313 40.48 -11.10 11.43
N GLU A 314 40.07 -9.88 11.08
CA GLU A 314 38.95 -9.18 11.72
C GLU A 314 37.61 -9.73 11.20
N LEU A 315 37.35 -11.02 11.46
CA LEU A 315 36.19 -11.74 10.95
C LEU A 315 35.79 -12.88 11.90
N GLY A 316 34.48 -13.07 12.10
CA GLY A 316 33.94 -14.16 12.92
C GLY A 316 34.45 -14.14 14.36
N TRP A 317 34.67 -15.32 14.95
CA TRP A 317 35.21 -15.46 16.30
C TRP A 317 36.56 -14.74 16.51
N PHE A 318 37.39 -14.65 15.48
CA PHE A 318 38.69 -13.98 15.57
C PHE A 318 38.57 -12.48 15.90
N ALA A 319 37.48 -11.83 15.48
CA ALA A 319 37.21 -10.43 15.80
C ALA A 319 36.81 -10.22 17.28
N GLU A 320 36.30 -11.27 17.94
CA GLU A 320 35.87 -11.23 19.35
C GLU A 320 37.06 -11.27 20.32
N LEU A 321 38.24 -11.69 19.85
CA LEU A 321 39.45 -11.72 20.69
C LEU A 321 39.83 -10.31 21.16
N PRO A 322 40.25 -10.12 22.42
CA PRO A 322 40.70 -8.82 22.90
C PRO A 322 41.89 -8.26 22.12
N ASP A 323 41.91 -6.94 21.89
CA ASP A 323 43.03 -6.26 21.19
C ASP A 323 44.36 -6.37 21.98
N SER A 324 44.27 -6.63 23.29
CA SER A 324 45.44 -6.86 24.15
C SER A 324 46.16 -8.17 23.86
N ILE A 325 45.55 -9.13 23.15
CA ILE A 325 46.14 -10.44 22.84
C ILE A 325 46.27 -10.70 21.34
N ALA A 326 45.48 -10.00 20.52
CA ALA A 326 45.41 -10.21 19.08
C ALA A 326 45.37 -8.89 18.28
N LEU A 327 46.30 -8.76 17.32
CA LEU A 327 46.22 -7.72 16.29
C LEU A 327 45.30 -8.19 15.17
N LYS A 328 44.25 -7.42 14.91
CA LYS A 328 43.20 -7.75 13.93
C LYS A 328 43.50 -7.10 12.59
N VAL A 329 43.42 -7.89 11.53
CA VAL A 329 43.70 -7.48 10.16
C VAL A 329 42.39 -7.49 9.35
N PRO A 330 42.00 -6.37 8.72
CA PRO A 330 40.79 -6.31 7.91
C PRO A 330 40.91 -7.24 6.69
N VAL A 331 39.76 -7.72 6.20
CA VAL A 331 39.68 -8.61 5.03
C VAL A 331 39.09 -7.84 3.84
N ASP A 332 39.83 -6.83 3.40
CA ASP A 332 39.48 -5.97 2.26
C ASP A 332 40.73 -5.58 1.46
N GLU A 333 40.67 -4.47 0.72
CA GLU A 333 41.79 -4.00 -0.11
C GLU A 333 43.03 -3.62 0.73
N ASP A 334 42.87 -3.35 2.03
CA ASP A 334 43.93 -2.94 2.95
C ASP A 334 44.52 -4.12 3.77
N GLU A 335 44.10 -5.37 3.51
CA GLU A 335 44.54 -6.56 4.25
C GLU A 335 46.08 -6.72 4.28
N VAL A 336 46.74 -6.66 3.11
CA VAL A 336 48.21 -6.86 3.03
C VAL A 336 48.98 -5.72 3.70
N PRO A 337 48.67 -4.43 3.46
CA PRO A 337 49.27 -3.32 4.22
C PRO A 337 49.08 -3.43 5.73
N ALA A 338 47.87 -3.74 6.21
CA ALA A 338 47.57 -3.86 7.63
C ALA A 338 48.29 -5.06 8.27
N LEU A 339 48.34 -6.20 7.57
CA LEU A 339 49.09 -7.37 8.00
C LEU A 339 50.59 -7.07 8.12
N ALA A 340 51.16 -6.36 7.14
CA ALA A 340 52.56 -5.96 7.20
C ALA A 340 52.84 -5.03 8.39
N ALA A 341 51.92 -4.10 8.70
CA ALA A 341 52.04 -3.22 9.85
C ALA A 341 51.95 -3.98 11.19
N ALA A 342 51.05 -4.96 11.31
CA ALA A 342 50.92 -5.79 12.51
C ALA A 342 52.19 -6.63 12.74
N LEU A 343 52.71 -7.26 11.69
CA LEU A 343 53.97 -8.01 11.75
C LEU A 343 55.18 -7.09 12.06
N GLU A 344 55.22 -5.89 11.49
CA GLU A 344 56.28 -4.90 11.78
C GLU A 344 56.25 -4.43 13.24
N LEU A 345 55.06 -4.20 13.81
CA LEU A 345 54.91 -3.81 15.21
C LEU A 345 55.48 -4.89 16.15
N LEU A 346 55.13 -6.15 15.90
CA LEU A 346 55.62 -7.30 16.68
C LEU A 346 57.12 -7.57 16.42
N ALA A 347 57.63 -7.22 15.24
CA ALA A 347 59.06 -7.32 14.93
C ALA A 347 59.91 -6.24 15.61
N SER A 348 59.35 -5.05 15.82
CA SER A 348 60.10 -3.86 16.26
C SER A 348 59.92 -3.51 17.74
N SER A 349 58.95 -4.11 18.44
CA SER A 349 58.62 -3.77 19.83
C SER A 349 58.52 -5.01 20.74
N GLU A 350 59.65 -5.37 21.35
CA GLU A 350 59.71 -6.39 22.41
C GLU A 350 58.79 -6.05 23.61
N PRO A 351 58.67 -4.79 24.09
CA PRO A 351 57.72 -4.46 25.16
C PRO A 351 56.27 -4.75 24.80
N THR A 352 55.88 -4.48 23.55
CA THR A 352 54.51 -4.79 23.07
C THR A 352 54.30 -6.30 23.01
N GLN A 353 55.29 -7.05 22.53
CA GLN A 353 55.24 -8.51 22.48
C GLN A 353 55.06 -9.11 23.88
N LEU A 354 55.86 -8.67 24.86
CA LEU A 354 55.78 -9.16 26.25
C LEU A 354 54.44 -8.80 26.90
N ALA A 355 53.95 -7.58 26.73
CA ALA A 355 52.65 -7.16 27.26
C ALA A 355 51.50 -7.99 26.68
N MET A 356 51.54 -8.28 25.37
CA MET A 356 50.55 -9.16 24.74
C MET A 356 50.68 -10.61 25.20
N SER A 357 51.89 -11.09 25.46
CA SER A 357 52.15 -12.42 26.00
C SER A 357 51.57 -12.60 27.41
N GLU A 358 51.79 -11.64 28.31
CA GLU A 358 51.23 -11.66 29.66
C GLU A 358 49.69 -11.61 29.62
N ALA A 359 49.12 -10.72 28.79
CA ALA A 359 47.68 -10.62 28.60
C ALA A 359 47.06 -11.92 28.04
N ALA A 360 47.77 -12.62 27.14
CA ALA A 360 47.32 -13.89 26.59
C ALA A 360 47.22 -15.00 27.66
N LEU A 361 48.21 -15.09 28.55
CA LEU A 361 48.20 -16.04 29.67
C LEU A 361 47.06 -15.73 30.65
N GLU A 362 46.89 -14.46 31.05
CA GLU A 362 45.80 -14.05 31.93
C GLU A 362 44.43 -14.37 31.32
N TYR A 363 44.26 -14.08 30.03
CA TYR A 363 43.02 -14.34 29.30
C TYR A 363 42.68 -15.85 29.26
N VAL A 364 43.66 -16.71 29.00
CA VAL A 364 43.44 -18.18 28.99
C VAL A 364 43.05 -18.71 30.36
N HIS A 365 43.75 -18.29 31.42
CA HIS A 365 43.45 -18.72 32.78
C HIS A 365 42.05 -18.28 33.23
N ARG A 366 41.57 -17.12 32.76
CA ARG A 366 40.26 -16.60 33.14
C ARG A 366 39.11 -17.20 32.35
N GLU A 367 39.23 -17.27 31.02
CA GLU A 367 38.09 -17.57 30.13
C GLU A 367 38.08 -19.01 29.61
N HIS A 368 39.25 -19.65 29.52
CA HIS A 368 39.43 -20.92 28.81
C HIS A 368 39.88 -22.08 29.70
N ASP A 369 39.96 -21.92 31.03
CA ASP A 369 40.35 -23.01 31.91
C ASP A 369 39.39 -24.21 31.81
N VAL A 370 39.94 -25.40 31.65
CA VAL A 370 39.18 -26.63 31.39
C VAL A 370 38.21 -27.00 32.51
N GLY A 371 38.52 -26.65 33.77
CA GLY A 371 37.66 -26.93 34.93
C GLY A 371 36.35 -26.14 34.86
N PRO A 372 36.40 -24.80 34.92
CA PRO A 372 35.23 -23.94 34.76
C PRO A 372 34.45 -24.19 33.46
N VAL A 373 35.13 -24.47 32.33
CA VAL A 373 34.47 -24.82 31.08
C VAL A 373 33.68 -26.12 31.22
N ALA A 374 34.23 -27.16 31.87
CA ALA A 374 33.52 -28.41 32.12
C ALA A 374 32.30 -28.21 33.04
N GLU A 375 32.39 -27.34 34.06
CA GLU A 375 31.26 -26.97 34.91
C GLU A 375 30.13 -26.29 34.12
N GLN A 376 30.46 -25.39 33.18
CA GLN A 376 29.47 -24.77 32.28
C GLN A 376 28.79 -25.81 31.37
N TYR A 377 29.54 -26.79 30.87
CA TYR A 377 28.98 -27.92 30.13
C TYR A 377 27.98 -28.70 30.98
N VAL A 378 28.33 -29.04 32.22
CA VAL A 378 27.43 -29.77 33.13
C VAL A 378 26.15 -28.97 33.37
N ALA A 379 26.26 -27.67 33.67
CA ALA A 379 25.11 -26.80 33.88
C ALA A 379 24.15 -26.79 32.66
N ALA A 380 24.70 -26.69 31.45
CA ALA A 380 23.92 -26.72 30.21
C ALA A 380 23.24 -28.09 30.00
N LEU A 381 23.92 -29.19 30.29
CA LEU A 381 23.38 -30.54 30.12
C LEU A 381 22.31 -30.86 31.18
N GLU A 382 22.45 -30.38 32.41
CA GLU A 382 21.43 -30.48 33.46
C GLU A 382 20.18 -29.65 33.12
N GLU A 383 20.36 -28.43 32.61
CA GLU A 383 19.25 -27.61 32.10
C GLU A 383 18.50 -28.34 30.98
N ALA A 384 19.24 -28.92 30.02
CA ALA A 384 18.68 -29.68 28.91
C ALA A 384 17.97 -30.98 29.34
N ALA A 385 18.41 -31.62 30.44
CA ALA A 385 17.86 -32.88 30.93
C ALA A 385 16.52 -32.74 31.68
N GLY A 386 16.10 -31.53 32.07
CA GLY A 386 14.83 -31.31 32.76
C GLY A 386 14.79 -30.22 33.82
N GLY A 387 15.80 -29.33 33.90
CA GLY A 387 15.77 -28.16 34.79
C GLY A 387 14.55 -27.25 34.58
N THR A 388 13.90 -27.32 33.42
CA THR A 388 12.65 -26.62 33.08
C THR A 388 11.45 -27.08 33.91
N ILE A 389 11.36 -28.36 34.32
CA ILE A 389 10.27 -28.85 35.18
C ILE A 389 10.37 -28.22 36.58
N VAL A 390 11.60 -28.03 37.06
CA VAL A 390 11.87 -27.36 38.34
C VAL A 390 11.64 -25.85 38.22
N ALA A 391 12.06 -25.23 37.12
CA ALA A 391 11.80 -23.81 36.85
C ALA A 391 10.28 -23.52 36.74
N ASP A 392 9.52 -24.36 36.05
CA ASP A 392 8.06 -24.23 35.93
C ASP A 392 7.37 -24.45 37.30
N ALA A 393 7.88 -25.37 38.13
CA ALA A 393 7.40 -25.56 39.49
C ALA A 393 7.67 -24.32 40.38
N VAL A 394 8.86 -23.74 40.28
CA VAL A 394 9.25 -22.52 41.01
C VAL A 394 8.45 -21.31 40.52
N VAL A 395 8.26 -21.14 39.21
CA VAL A 395 7.43 -20.06 38.64
C VAL A 395 5.97 -20.23 39.06
N SER A 396 5.45 -21.47 39.09
CA SER A 396 4.11 -21.76 39.59
C SER A 396 3.96 -21.45 41.08
N GLU A 397 4.98 -21.76 41.89
CA GLU A 397 5.00 -21.48 43.32
C GLU A 397 5.14 -19.97 43.62
N VAL A 398 5.99 -19.25 42.87
CA VAL A 398 6.12 -17.79 42.93
C VAL A 398 4.85 -17.10 42.46
N ALA A 399 4.21 -17.58 41.38
CA ALA A 399 2.93 -17.06 40.91
C ALA A 399 1.82 -17.28 41.94
N ARG A 400 1.84 -18.43 42.63
CA ARG A 400 0.90 -18.73 43.70
C ARG A 400 1.13 -17.86 44.94
N ALA A 401 2.38 -17.70 45.36
CA ALA A 401 2.75 -16.80 46.46
C ALA A 401 2.43 -15.33 46.14
N ALA A 402 2.65 -14.88 44.90
CA ALA A 402 2.31 -13.55 44.43
C ALA A 402 0.79 -13.31 44.42
N ALA A 403 0.00 -14.32 44.03
CA ALA A 403 -1.46 -14.27 44.12
C ALA A 403 -1.95 -14.22 45.57
N ASP A 404 -1.31 -14.97 46.48
CA ASP A 404 -1.65 -15.00 47.90
C ASP A 404 -1.40 -13.65 48.62
N ILE A 405 -0.48 -12.82 48.11
CA ILE A 405 -0.24 -11.45 48.60
C ILE A 405 -0.98 -10.37 47.78
N GLY A 406 -1.89 -10.77 46.88
CA GLY A 406 -2.78 -9.86 46.15
C GLY A 406 -2.18 -9.18 44.93
N ILE A 407 -1.09 -9.71 44.36
CA ILE A 407 -0.52 -9.18 43.11
C ILE A 407 -1.33 -9.72 41.92
N GLU A 408 -2.15 -8.86 41.33
CA GLU A 408 -2.93 -9.23 40.15
C GLU A 408 -2.07 -9.24 38.86
N PRO A 409 -2.34 -10.17 37.93
CA PRO A 409 -1.70 -10.19 36.61
C PRO A 409 -1.94 -8.90 35.83
N GLY A 410 -0.89 -8.29 35.28
CA GLY A 410 -0.97 -7.07 34.48
C GLY A 410 -0.72 -5.77 35.27
N THR A 411 -0.39 -5.87 36.55
CA THR A 411 0.16 -4.77 37.36
C THR A 411 1.62 -4.48 37.00
N SER A 412 2.09 -3.24 37.26
CA SER A 412 3.50 -2.87 37.05
C SER A 412 4.46 -3.76 37.84
N PHE A 413 4.06 -4.15 39.06
CA PHE A 413 4.83 -5.08 39.89
C PHE A 413 4.85 -6.50 39.32
N SER A 414 3.75 -7.00 38.75
CA SER A 414 3.76 -8.31 38.06
C SER A 414 4.64 -8.30 36.80
N ALA A 415 4.76 -7.16 36.13
CA ALA A 415 5.64 -6.98 34.99
C ALA A 415 7.11 -6.91 35.43
N GLU A 416 7.43 -6.17 36.49
CA GLU A 416 8.77 -6.13 37.08
C GLU A 416 9.19 -7.49 37.65
N LEU A 417 8.27 -8.21 38.30
CA LEU A 417 8.51 -9.58 38.78
C LEU A 417 8.77 -10.54 37.63
N ALA A 418 8.01 -10.43 36.53
CA ALA A 418 8.24 -11.22 35.32
C ALA A 418 9.58 -10.88 34.65
N GLU A 419 9.97 -9.60 34.64
CA GLU A 419 11.26 -9.13 34.14
C GLU A 419 12.41 -9.67 34.99
N ARG A 420 12.31 -9.60 36.32
CA ARG A 420 13.30 -10.19 37.24
C ARG A 420 13.37 -11.71 37.14
N LEU A 421 12.24 -12.39 36.93
CA LEU A 421 12.21 -13.83 36.68
C LEU A 421 12.83 -14.20 35.32
N ASP A 422 12.74 -13.32 34.32
CA ASP A 422 13.42 -13.48 33.02
C ASP A 422 14.94 -13.21 33.14
N GLU A 423 15.35 -12.24 33.95
CA GLU A 423 16.76 -11.96 34.27
C GLU A 423 17.46 -13.15 34.92
N VAL A 424 16.76 -13.92 35.77
CA VAL A 424 17.28 -15.18 36.35
C VAL A 424 16.99 -16.43 35.50
N GLY A 425 16.49 -16.26 34.27
CA GLY A 425 16.31 -17.33 33.30
C GLY A 425 15.08 -18.23 33.49
N LEU A 426 14.19 -17.90 34.44
CA LEU A 426 13.02 -18.71 34.80
C LEU A 426 11.79 -18.44 33.91
N ALA A 427 11.74 -17.34 33.14
CA ALA A 427 10.56 -16.93 32.36
C ALA A 427 10.64 -17.15 30.83
N ARG A 428 11.53 -18.03 30.34
CA ARG A 428 11.84 -18.13 28.90
C ARG A 428 10.82 -18.90 28.03
N ASN A 429 9.95 -19.73 28.60
CA ASN A 429 9.11 -20.68 27.83
C ASN A 429 7.69 -20.19 27.53
N GLY A 430 7.55 -18.95 27.03
CA GLY A 430 6.23 -18.37 26.70
C GLY A 430 6.09 -17.74 25.31
N ARG A 431 7.12 -17.74 24.46
CA ARG A 431 7.02 -17.07 23.14
C ARG A 431 6.45 -18.00 22.06
N PRO A 432 5.39 -17.60 21.33
CA PRO A 432 5.03 -18.24 20.07
C PRO A 432 6.17 -18.07 19.04
N GLU A 433 6.46 -19.11 18.25
CA GLU A 433 7.47 -19.11 17.19
C GLU A 433 7.40 -17.83 16.32
N PRO A 434 8.48 -17.04 16.22
CA PRO A 434 8.54 -15.95 15.25
C PRO A 434 8.70 -16.54 13.84
N ALA A 435 7.85 -16.12 12.93
CA ALA A 435 7.96 -16.47 11.51
C ALA A 435 9.35 -16.11 10.93
N PRO A 436 9.90 -16.91 10.00
CA PRO A 436 11.25 -16.74 9.47
C PRO A 436 11.44 -15.37 8.79
N ARG A 437 12.59 -14.74 9.06
CA ARG A 437 12.97 -13.45 8.45
C ARG A 437 13.59 -13.68 7.08
N ILE A 438 12.93 -13.16 6.04
CA ILE A 438 13.42 -13.17 4.65
C ILE A 438 14.62 -12.20 4.53
N ALA A 439 15.71 -12.66 3.90
CA ALA A 439 16.92 -11.90 3.59
C ALA A 439 16.60 -10.54 2.93
N ARG A 440 17.14 -9.46 3.51
CA ARG A 440 16.86 -8.08 3.09
C ARG A 440 17.59 -7.73 1.80
N SER A 441 16.86 -7.37 0.75
CA SER A 441 17.41 -6.77 -0.47
C SER A 441 17.97 -5.36 -0.20
N ARG A 442 18.85 -4.84 -1.08
CA ARG A 442 19.39 -3.47 -0.99
C ARG A 442 18.28 -2.39 -0.93
N LEU A 443 17.10 -2.65 -1.51
CA LEU A 443 15.92 -1.77 -1.45
C LEU A 443 15.28 -1.73 -0.05
N ALA A 444 15.45 -2.77 0.77
CA ALA A 444 14.94 -2.84 2.15
C ALA A 444 15.79 -2.03 3.15
N ARG A 445 16.92 -1.45 2.73
CA ARG A 445 17.71 -0.52 3.55
C ARG A 445 17.08 0.87 3.65
N VAL A 446 16.27 1.26 2.66
CA VAL A 446 15.55 2.54 2.68
C VAL A 446 14.28 2.39 3.53
N PRO A 447 14.03 3.29 4.50
CA PRO A 447 12.82 3.22 5.32
C PRO A 447 11.54 3.24 4.47
N PRO A 448 10.53 2.40 4.77
CA PRO A 448 9.31 2.33 3.96
C PRO A 448 8.55 3.65 3.81
N TRP A 449 8.68 4.58 4.76
CA TRP A 449 8.05 5.89 4.69
C TRP A 449 8.60 6.75 3.55
N VAL A 450 9.88 6.58 3.17
CA VAL A 450 10.50 7.30 2.05
C VAL A 450 9.88 6.85 0.73
N TRP A 451 9.73 5.54 0.54
CA TRP A 451 9.05 4.98 -0.64
C TRP A 451 7.59 5.41 -0.73
N LEU A 452 6.89 5.40 0.40
CA LEU A 452 5.49 5.81 0.47
C LEU A 452 5.34 7.31 0.14
N ALA A 453 6.21 8.17 0.69
CA ALA A 453 6.23 9.59 0.36
C ALA A 453 6.54 9.81 -1.13
N ALA A 454 7.52 9.09 -1.70
CA ALA A 454 7.84 9.15 -3.11
C ALA A 454 6.65 8.75 -4.00
N LEU A 455 5.91 7.69 -3.64
CA LEU A 455 4.70 7.27 -4.36
C LEU A 455 3.60 8.34 -4.33
N VAL A 456 3.33 8.92 -3.16
CA VAL A 456 2.33 9.98 -3.01
C VAL A 456 2.72 11.21 -3.82
N VAL A 457 3.97 11.67 -3.72
CA VAL A 457 4.47 12.84 -4.46
C VAL A 457 4.43 12.60 -5.96
N PHE A 458 4.93 11.45 -6.43
CA PHE A 458 4.90 11.09 -7.84
C PHE A 458 3.47 11.06 -8.38
N SER A 459 2.55 10.40 -7.66
CA SER A 459 1.15 10.34 -8.04
C SER A 459 0.52 11.73 -8.07
N ALA A 460 0.71 12.55 -7.04
CA ALA A 460 0.14 13.89 -6.97
C ALA A 460 0.64 14.80 -8.11
N VAL A 461 1.94 14.75 -8.44
CA VAL A 461 2.52 15.53 -9.55
C VAL A 461 2.00 15.04 -10.90
N PHE A 462 1.92 13.71 -11.09
CA PHE A 462 1.36 13.14 -12.31
C PHE A 462 -0.10 13.53 -12.51
N ARG A 463 -0.94 13.39 -11.46
CA ARG A 463 -2.35 13.77 -11.49
C ARG A 463 -2.55 15.28 -11.65
N TYR A 464 -1.71 16.11 -11.03
CA TYR A 464 -1.71 17.55 -11.26
C TYR A 464 -1.50 17.86 -12.75
N GLY A 465 -0.50 17.25 -13.39
CA GLY A 465 -0.24 17.45 -14.83
C GLY A 465 -1.43 17.09 -15.73
N LEU A 466 -2.10 15.97 -15.44
CA LEU A 466 -3.31 15.56 -16.16
C LEU A 466 -4.50 16.49 -15.89
N SER A 467 -4.71 16.88 -14.63
CA SER A 467 -5.81 17.78 -14.22
C SER A 467 -5.79 19.13 -14.94
N ARG A 468 -4.63 19.60 -15.41
CA ARG A 468 -4.48 20.86 -16.17
C ARG A 468 -5.17 20.82 -17.54
N ARG A 469 -5.43 19.64 -18.10
CA ARG A 469 -6.11 19.46 -19.38
C ARG A 469 -7.63 19.54 -19.29
N VAL A 470 -8.18 19.30 -18.10
CA VAL A 470 -9.59 19.56 -17.80
C VAL A 470 -9.72 21.07 -17.57
N VAL A 471 -10.28 21.78 -18.54
CA VAL A 471 -10.25 23.25 -18.58
C VAL A 471 -11.44 23.91 -17.87
N ALA A 472 -12.56 23.21 -17.75
CA ALA A 472 -13.81 23.68 -17.18
C ALA A 472 -14.57 22.55 -16.48
N PRO A 473 -15.41 22.88 -15.49
CA PRO A 473 -16.32 21.91 -14.89
C PRO A 473 -17.29 21.38 -15.95
N TRP A 474 -17.55 20.09 -15.93
CA TRP A 474 -18.43 19.45 -16.92
C TRP A 474 -19.35 18.39 -16.30
N ILE A 475 -19.03 17.91 -15.09
CA ILE A 475 -19.91 17.06 -14.30
C ILE A 475 -20.86 17.98 -13.51
N MET A 476 -21.82 18.54 -14.24
CA MET A 476 -22.84 19.43 -13.68
C MET A 476 -24.02 18.62 -13.13
N VAL A 477 -24.62 19.00 -12.00
CA VAL A 477 -24.43 20.27 -11.25
C VAL A 477 -23.47 20.13 -10.06
N ASP A 478 -22.96 18.93 -9.81
CA ASP A 478 -22.13 18.63 -8.64
C ASP A 478 -20.92 19.56 -8.51
N GLU A 479 -20.14 19.78 -9.59
CA GLU A 479 -18.94 20.62 -9.55
C GLU A 479 -19.28 22.08 -9.19
N LEU A 480 -20.41 22.58 -9.69
CA LEU A 480 -20.89 23.91 -9.36
C LEU A 480 -21.24 24.00 -7.87
N ILE A 481 -22.01 23.05 -7.35
CA ILE A 481 -22.42 23.01 -5.94
C ILE A 481 -21.20 22.98 -5.02
N TYR A 482 -20.25 22.07 -5.23
CA TYR A 482 -19.06 22.01 -4.37
C TYR A 482 -18.20 23.27 -4.47
N SER A 483 -18.15 23.92 -5.65
CA SER A 483 -17.47 25.21 -5.78
C SER A 483 -18.17 26.32 -5.00
N GLU A 484 -19.51 26.41 -5.08
CA GLU A 484 -20.30 27.45 -4.40
C GLU A 484 -20.27 27.29 -2.88
N LEU A 485 -20.34 26.05 -2.38
CA LEU A 485 -20.16 25.75 -0.97
C LEU A 485 -18.77 26.16 -0.46
N ALA A 486 -17.73 25.96 -1.26
CA ALA A 486 -16.37 26.34 -0.89
C ALA A 486 -16.14 27.86 -0.96
N LYS A 487 -16.66 28.53 -2.01
CA LYS A 487 -16.62 29.98 -2.19
C LYS A 487 -17.35 30.70 -1.05
N SER A 488 -18.57 30.26 -0.74
CA SER A 488 -19.39 30.83 0.34
C SER A 488 -18.73 30.63 1.70
N PHE A 489 -18.21 29.44 1.99
CA PHE A 489 -17.50 29.20 3.25
C PHE A 489 -16.22 30.06 3.37
N ALA A 490 -15.44 30.17 2.29
CA ALA A 490 -14.23 31.02 2.28
C ALA A 490 -14.53 32.52 2.50
N ALA A 491 -15.72 32.98 2.11
CA ALA A 491 -16.16 34.36 2.21
C ALA A 491 -16.91 34.67 3.53
N THR A 492 -17.80 33.79 3.98
CA THR A 492 -18.76 34.05 5.07
C THR A 492 -18.66 33.08 6.24
N GLY A 493 -17.95 31.96 6.10
CA GLY A 493 -17.93 30.86 7.08
C GLY A 493 -19.19 29.97 7.04
N HIS A 494 -20.11 30.20 6.10
CA HIS A 494 -21.33 29.42 5.94
C HIS A 494 -21.37 28.70 4.59
N PHE A 495 -21.88 27.47 4.59
CA PHE A 495 -22.11 26.67 3.39
C PHE A 495 -23.42 27.07 2.72
N LEU A 496 -23.32 27.86 1.65
CA LEU A 496 -24.46 28.44 0.93
C LEU A 496 -24.32 28.19 -0.57
N VAL A 497 -25.46 27.95 -1.23
CA VAL A 497 -25.60 27.98 -2.69
C VAL A 497 -26.65 29.03 -3.00
N ARG A 498 -26.28 30.07 -3.76
CA ARG A 498 -27.15 31.22 -4.08
C ARG A 498 -27.82 31.81 -2.82
N ASP A 499 -27.02 32.04 -1.78
CA ASP A 499 -27.41 32.56 -0.46
C ASP A 499 -28.37 31.67 0.36
N VAL A 500 -28.63 30.43 -0.06
CA VAL A 500 -29.50 29.48 0.67
C VAL A 500 -28.67 28.34 1.24
N HIS A 501 -28.96 27.96 2.49
CA HIS A 501 -28.36 26.77 3.10
C HIS A 501 -28.75 25.51 2.34
N HIS A 502 -27.74 24.83 1.81
CA HIS A 502 -27.91 23.60 1.05
C HIS A 502 -27.41 22.42 1.88
N GLY A 503 -28.22 21.97 2.85
CA GLY A 503 -27.83 21.01 3.90
C GLY A 503 -27.77 19.53 3.47
N ALA A 504 -27.82 19.26 2.17
CA ALA A 504 -27.88 17.91 1.60
C ALA A 504 -26.51 17.33 1.19
N TYR A 505 -25.45 18.14 1.17
CA TYR A 505 -24.13 17.78 0.65
C TYR A 505 -23.07 17.72 1.76
N GLY A 506 -22.06 16.87 1.57
CA GLY A 506 -20.98 16.69 2.52
C GLY A 506 -20.14 17.97 2.70
N ALA A 507 -19.90 18.37 3.96
CA ALA A 507 -19.19 19.59 4.30
C ALA A 507 -17.65 19.46 4.19
N VAL A 508 -17.12 18.24 4.30
CA VAL A 508 -15.67 18.00 4.40
C VAL A 508 -14.94 18.40 3.13
N TYR A 509 -15.46 18.04 1.95
CA TYR A 509 -14.78 18.34 0.69
C TYR A 509 -14.74 19.86 0.39
N PRO A 510 -15.86 20.61 0.41
CA PRO A 510 -15.84 22.07 0.27
C PRO A 510 -14.91 22.77 1.27
N LEU A 511 -14.86 22.31 2.53
CA LEU A 511 -13.98 22.86 3.56
C LEU A 511 -12.49 22.73 3.17
N LEU A 512 -12.09 21.59 2.60
CA LEU A 512 -10.70 21.34 2.21
C LEU A 512 -10.25 22.14 0.98
N ILE A 513 -11.17 22.46 0.06
CA ILE A 513 -10.86 23.29 -1.13
C ILE A 513 -11.11 24.79 -0.90
N ALA A 514 -11.84 25.20 0.14
CA ALA A 514 -12.09 26.60 0.49
C ALA A 514 -10.83 27.50 0.57
N PRO A 515 -9.67 27.03 1.08
CA PRO A 515 -8.44 27.82 1.07
C PRO A 515 -8.00 28.29 -0.33
N ALA A 516 -8.23 27.48 -1.38
CA ALA A 516 -7.92 27.87 -2.76
C ALA A 516 -8.76 29.07 -3.20
N TRP A 517 -10.05 29.08 -2.86
CA TRP A 517 -10.98 30.15 -3.17
C TRP A 517 -10.70 31.43 -2.36
N ARG A 518 -10.06 31.31 -1.20
CA ARG A 518 -9.59 32.46 -0.40
C ARG A 518 -8.27 33.04 -0.92
N ALA A 519 -7.34 32.18 -1.33
CA ALA A 519 -5.99 32.57 -1.73
C ALA A 519 -5.91 33.24 -3.10
N PHE A 520 -6.70 32.77 -4.07
CA PHE A 520 -6.66 33.27 -5.45
C PHE A 520 -7.83 34.22 -5.75
N SER A 521 -7.53 35.37 -6.36
CA SER A 521 -8.53 36.36 -6.78
C SER A 521 -9.26 35.94 -8.05
N SER A 522 -8.55 35.34 -9.00
CA SER A 522 -9.06 34.79 -10.25
C SER A 522 -9.68 33.42 -10.00
N VAL A 523 -10.92 33.22 -10.44
CA VAL A 523 -11.62 31.93 -10.30
C VAL A 523 -10.95 30.81 -11.10
N PRO A 524 -10.50 31.01 -12.36
CA PRO A 524 -9.72 29.99 -13.08
C PRO A 524 -8.49 29.48 -12.29
N ASP A 525 -7.79 30.38 -11.59
CA ASP A 525 -6.62 30.02 -10.78
C ASP A 525 -7.04 29.32 -9.48
N ALA A 526 -8.12 29.78 -8.83
CA ALA A 526 -8.70 29.09 -7.68
C ALA A 526 -9.16 27.66 -8.04
N TYR A 527 -9.76 27.46 -9.21
CA TYR A 527 -10.17 26.14 -9.72
C TYR A 527 -8.94 25.24 -9.93
N ALA A 528 -7.88 25.76 -10.52
CA ALA A 528 -6.62 25.03 -10.67
C ALA A 528 -6.00 24.63 -9.31
N ALA A 529 -6.00 25.53 -8.34
CA ALA A 529 -5.50 25.28 -7.00
C ALA A 529 -6.36 24.24 -6.26
N ALA A 530 -7.69 24.31 -6.38
CA ALA A 530 -8.60 23.32 -5.80
C ALA A 530 -8.38 21.91 -6.37
N LYS A 531 -8.15 21.77 -7.68
CA LYS A 531 -7.77 20.49 -8.30
C LYS A 531 -6.39 19.98 -7.88
N THR A 532 -5.46 20.90 -7.59
CA THR A 532 -4.15 20.54 -7.03
C THR A 532 -4.30 19.96 -5.64
N ILE A 533 -5.14 20.56 -4.80
CA ILE A 533 -5.52 20.02 -3.49
C ILE A 533 -6.15 18.62 -3.66
N GLY A 534 -7.11 18.47 -4.58
CA GLY A 534 -7.72 17.17 -4.89
C GLY A 534 -6.71 16.10 -5.36
N SER A 535 -5.73 16.48 -6.17
CA SER A 535 -4.65 15.59 -6.63
C SER A 535 -3.82 15.06 -5.47
N VAL A 536 -3.44 15.92 -4.52
CA VAL A 536 -2.71 15.51 -3.32
C VAL A 536 -3.58 14.61 -2.44
N LEU A 537 -4.81 15.04 -2.13
CA LEU A 537 -5.71 14.33 -1.24
C LEU A 537 -6.02 12.91 -1.73
N MET A 538 -6.34 12.75 -3.01
CA MET A 538 -6.65 11.43 -3.57
C MET A 538 -5.41 10.52 -3.61
N SER A 539 -4.22 11.07 -3.90
CA SER A 539 -2.95 10.32 -3.87
C SER A 539 -2.56 9.86 -2.47
N LEU A 540 -3.03 10.50 -1.39
CA LEU A 540 -2.82 10.03 -0.02
C LEU A 540 -3.41 8.64 0.24
N THR A 541 -4.29 8.13 -0.62
CA THR A 541 -4.86 6.76 -0.53
C THR A 541 -3.78 5.68 -0.45
N ALA A 542 -2.59 5.92 -1.03
CA ALA A 542 -1.44 5.02 -0.89
C ALA A 542 -1.11 4.70 0.58
N ILE A 543 -1.29 5.66 1.50
CA ILE A 543 -0.92 5.55 2.91
C ILE A 543 -1.81 4.54 3.66
N PRO A 544 -3.14 4.72 3.75
CA PRO A 544 -3.99 3.75 4.41
C PRO A 544 -4.00 2.40 3.67
N THR A 545 -3.85 2.36 2.34
CA THR A 545 -3.67 1.10 1.59
C THR A 545 -2.42 0.36 2.05
N TYR A 546 -1.28 1.05 2.18
CA TYR A 546 -0.03 0.45 2.68
C TYR A 546 -0.23 -0.15 4.07
N PHE A 547 -0.79 0.61 5.02
CA PHE A 547 -0.99 0.11 6.38
C PHE A 547 -1.99 -1.04 6.46
N LEU A 548 -3.04 -1.03 5.63
CA LEU A 548 -3.98 -2.14 5.50
C LEU A 548 -3.29 -3.38 4.92
N ALA A 549 -2.52 -3.21 3.85
CA ALA A 549 -1.75 -4.28 3.20
C ALA A 549 -0.70 -4.87 4.15
N ARG A 550 -0.04 -4.07 4.98
CA ARG A 550 0.97 -4.51 5.96
C ARG A 550 0.44 -5.48 7.01
N ARG A 551 -0.88 -5.58 7.19
CA ARG A 551 -1.52 -6.58 8.07
C ARG A 551 -1.46 -7.99 7.46
N LEU A 552 -1.32 -8.08 6.14
CA LEU A 552 -1.41 -9.34 5.38
C LEU A 552 -0.14 -9.68 4.60
N LEU A 553 0.61 -8.66 4.17
CA LEU A 553 1.69 -8.74 3.21
C LEU A 553 3.00 -8.25 3.79
N SER A 554 4.14 -8.71 3.28
CA SER A 554 5.44 -8.12 3.64
C SER A 554 5.63 -6.69 3.09
N PRO A 555 6.65 -5.93 3.55
CA PRO A 555 6.79 -4.50 3.22
C PRO A 555 6.80 -4.17 1.73
N LEU A 556 7.51 -4.96 0.91
CA LEU A 556 7.62 -4.71 -0.53
C LEU A 556 6.28 -4.95 -1.24
N TRP A 557 5.59 -6.05 -0.92
CA TRP A 557 4.25 -6.34 -1.45
C TRP A 557 3.20 -5.31 -1.00
N SER A 558 3.36 -4.73 0.20
CA SER A 558 2.51 -3.65 0.67
C SER A 558 2.74 -2.33 -0.09
N LEU A 559 3.99 -2.03 -0.47
CA LEU A 559 4.28 -0.90 -1.37
C LEU A 559 3.68 -1.13 -2.77
N LEU A 560 3.75 -2.36 -3.28
CA LEU A 560 3.09 -2.72 -4.55
C LEU A 560 1.57 -2.54 -4.47
N ALA A 561 0.93 -2.94 -3.37
CA ALA A 561 -0.50 -2.71 -3.14
C ALA A 561 -0.85 -1.21 -3.16
N ALA A 562 -0.05 -0.39 -2.47
CA ALA A 562 -0.21 1.06 -2.46
C ALA A 562 -0.03 1.70 -3.84
N ALA A 563 0.97 1.24 -4.62
CA ALA A 563 1.21 1.69 -5.98
C ALA A 563 0.05 1.33 -6.93
N LEU A 564 -0.50 0.12 -6.84
CA LEU A 564 -1.66 -0.29 -7.63
C LEU A 564 -2.92 0.49 -7.27
N ALA A 565 -3.15 0.78 -5.99
CA ALA A 565 -4.31 1.57 -5.53
C ALA A 565 -4.31 3.01 -6.07
N ILE A 566 -3.15 3.64 -6.23
CA ILE A 566 -3.05 4.99 -6.84
C ILE A 566 -2.87 4.96 -8.37
N ALA A 567 -2.80 3.78 -8.97
CA ALA A 567 -2.77 3.57 -10.41
C ALA A 567 -4.17 3.37 -11.01
N VAL A 568 -5.21 3.18 -10.20
CA VAL A 568 -6.57 2.90 -10.67
C VAL A 568 -7.10 4.00 -11.62
N PRO A 569 -7.92 3.67 -12.64
CA PRO A 569 -8.40 4.64 -13.62
C PRO A 569 -9.22 5.78 -13.00
N SER A 570 -10.02 5.52 -11.97
CA SER A 570 -10.85 6.53 -11.30
C SER A 570 -10.04 7.64 -10.61
N MET A 571 -8.72 7.55 -10.52
CA MET A 571 -7.87 8.67 -10.12
C MET A 571 -7.99 9.89 -11.09
N MET A 572 -8.63 9.73 -12.25
CA MET A 572 -8.97 10.84 -13.16
C MET A 572 -9.95 11.87 -12.57
N TYR A 573 -10.73 11.51 -11.54
CA TYR A 573 -11.57 12.48 -10.82
C TYR A 573 -10.77 13.58 -10.10
N THR A 574 -9.45 13.45 -9.99
CA THR A 574 -8.57 14.58 -9.56
C THR A 574 -8.61 15.78 -10.52
N GLY A 575 -9.06 15.56 -11.76
CA GLY A 575 -9.30 16.59 -12.76
C GLY A 575 -10.58 17.41 -12.56
N THR A 576 -11.45 17.02 -11.63
CA THR A 576 -12.77 17.64 -11.40
C THR A 576 -12.93 18.05 -9.93
N LEU A 577 -13.98 18.82 -9.60
CA LEU A 577 -14.29 19.19 -8.21
C LEU A 577 -15.27 18.23 -7.53
N MET A 578 -14.85 16.98 -7.34
CA MET A 578 -15.72 15.92 -6.84
C MET A 578 -15.29 15.37 -5.47
N THR A 579 -16.26 14.87 -4.69
CA THR A 579 -16.02 14.32 -3.32
C THR A 579 -15.20 13.04 -3.33
N GLU A 580 -15.17 12.31 -4.44
CA GLU A 580 -14.36 11.12 -4.73
C GLU A 580 -12.91 11.31 -4.28
N THR A 581 -12.36 12.50 -4.53
CA THR A 581 -10.96 12.86 -4.25
C THR A 581 -10.61 12.77 -2.77
N VAL A 582 -11.59 12.92 -1.88
CA VAL A 582 -11.44 12.85 -0.42
C VAL A 582 -12.11 11.61 0.16
N PHE A 583 -13.21 11.17 -0.45
CA PHE A 583 -13.92 9.99 0.00
C PHE A 583 -13.09 8.72 -0.21
N TYR A 584 -12.34 8.60 -1.30
CA TYR A 584 -11.50 7.44 -1.57
C TYR A 584 -10.48 7.12 -0.47
N PRO A 585 -9.60 8.05 -0.04
CA PRO A 585 -8.67 7.78 1.06
C PRO A 585 -9.40 7.54 2.39
N ILE A 586 -10.50 8.26 2.66
CA ILE A 586 -11.29 8.08 3.90
C ILE A 586 -11.94 6.69 3.94
N PHE A 587 -12.46 6.20 2.81
CA PHE A 587 -13.04 4.85 2.72
C PHE A 587 -12.00 3.78 3.02
N VAL A 588 -10.78 3.91 2.49
CA VAL A 588 -9.69 2.98 2.80
C VAL A 588 -9.24 3.11 4.27
N CYS A 589 -9.26 4.32 4.85
CA CYS A 589 -9.08 4.51 6.29
C CYS A 589 -10.17 3.81 7.10
N ALA A 590 -11.43 3.85 6.66
CA ALA A 590 -12.53 3.14 7.31
C ALA A 590 -12.34 1.61 7.24
N ALA A 591 -11.90 1.10 6.09
CA ALA A 591 -11.56 -0.32 5.93
C ALA A 591 -10.38 -0.73 6.85
N LEU A 592 -9.34 0.09 6.94
CA LEU A 592 -8.21 -0.10 7.87
C LEU A 592 -8.68 -0.09 9.32
N ALA A 593 -9.46 0.91 9.73
CA ALA A 593 -10.01 0.99 11.08
C ALA A 593 -10.90 -0.21 11.41
N LEU A 594 -11.69 -0.70 10.45
CA LEU A 594 -12.52 -1.89 10.60
C LEU A 594 -11.66 -3.13 10.82
N VAL A 595 -10.65 -3.37 9.98
CA VAL A 595 -9.71 -4.49 10.15
C VAL A 595 -9.00 -4.42 11.51
N LEU A 596 -8.48 -3.26 11.90
CA LEU A 596 -7.83 -3.07 13.20
C LEU A 596 -8.79 -3.35 14.38
N THR A 597 -10.06 -3.00 14.24
CA THR A 597 -11.09 -3.26 15.25
C THR A 597 -11.44 -4.75 15.32
N LEU A 598 -11.55 -5.42 14.17
CA LEU A 598 -11.80 -6.86 14.09
C LEU A 598 -10.65 -7.71 14.65
N GLU A 599 -9.40 -7.26 14.51
CA GLU A 599 -8.24 -7.94 15.08
C GLU A 599 -8.23 -7.86 16.63
N ARG A 600 -8.53 -6.68 17.18
CA ARG A 600 -8.61 -6.41 18.62
C ARG A 600 -9.72 -5.40 18.93
N PRO A 601 -10.87 -5.83 19.48
CA PRO A 601 -12.05 -4.97 19.68
C PRO A 601 -11.96 -4.08 20.93
N THR A 602 -10.91 -3.26 21.03
CA THR A 602 -10.79 -2.27 22.13
C THR A 602 -11.79 -1.11 21.97
N LEU A 603 -12.21 -0.47 23.07
CA LEU A 603 -13.12 0.68 23.05
C LEU A 603 -12.59 1.81 22.15
N THR A 604 -11.30 2.13 22.25
CA THR A 604 -10.67 3.18 21.43
C THR A 604 -10.76 2.89 19.94
N ARG A 605 -10.54 1.63 19.52
CA ARG A 605 -10.64 1.25 18.09
C ARG A 605 -12.09 1.28 17.59
N GLN A 606 -13.04 0.85 18.42
CA GLN A 606 -14.47 0.94 18.09
C GLN A 606 -14.92 2.40 17.92
N LEU A 607 -14.51 3.29 18.82
CA LEU A 607 -14.80 4.73 18.73
C LEU A 607 -14.09 5.38 17.53
N LEU A 608 -12.84 5.01 17.26
CA LEU A 608 -12.10 5.51 16.10
C LEU A 608 -12.77 5.09 14.79
N LEU A 609 -13.18 3.81 14.66
CA LEU A 609 -13.92 3.32 13.50
C LEU A 609 -15.22 4.12 13.30
N LEU A 610 -16.00 4.32 14.37
CA LEU A 610 -17.21 5.13 14.31
C LEU A 610 -16.93 6.59 13.91
N ALA A 611 -15.85 7.19 14.40
CA ALA A 611 -15.43 8.53 14.02
C ALA A 611 -15.03 8.63 12.54
N VAL A 612 -14.30 7.63 12.01
CA VAL A 612 -13.95 7.58 10.58
C VAL A 612 -15.20 7.35 9.72
N CYS A 613 -16.14 6.50 10.14
CA CYS A 613 -17.43 6.34 9.45
C CYS A 613 -18.25 7.63 9.43
N LEU A 614 -18.25 8.39 10.53
CA LEU A 614 -18.90 9.70 10.59
C LEU A 614 -18.21 10.70 9.65
N LEU A 615 -16.87 10.75 9.64
CA LEU A 615 -16.11 11.60 8.72
C LEU A 615 -16.40 11.23 7.25
N ALA A 616 -16.49 9.93 6.95
CA ALA A 616 -16.87 9.43 5.63
C ALA A 616 -18.28 9.92 5.25
N PHE A 617 -19.25 9.82 6.17
CA PHE A 617 -20.62 10.29 5.96
C PHE A 617 -20.71 11.81 5.77
N LEU A 618 -19.93 12.58 6.54
CA LEU A 618 -19.82 14.04 6.39
C LEU A 618 -19.10 14.46 5.11
N THR A 619 -18.34 13.55 4.48
CA THR A 619 -17.74 13.77 3.16
C THR A 619 -18.73 13.44 2.05
N ARG A 620 -19.45 12.32 2.19
CA ARG A 620 -20.41 11.82 1.22
C ARG A 620 -21.50 11.02 1.93
N SER A 621 -22.76 11.37 1.71
CA SER A 621 -23.90 10.71 2.37
C SER A 621 -24.00 9.21 2.05
N GLN A 622 -23.51 8.80 0.88
CA GLN A 622 -23.35 7.40 0.46
C GLN A 622 -22.58 6.54 1.50
N ALA A 623 -21.72 7.14 2.33
CA ALA A 623 -21.02 6.41 3.38
C ALA A 623 -21.94 5.79 4.45
N ILE A 624 -23.25 6.08 4.42
CA ILE A 624 -24.24 5.43 5.27
C ILE A 624 -24.16 3.89 5.17
N VAL A 625 -23.72 3.37 4.03
CA VAL A 625 -23.49 1.95 3.79
C VAL A 625 -22.42 1.31 4.66
N LEU A 626 -21.51 2.12 5.21
CA LEU A 626 -20.53 1.65 6.19
C LEU A 626 -21.21 1.17 7.48
N VAL A 627 -22.42 1.66 7.80
CA VAL A 627 -23.15 1.23 9.01
C VAL A 627 -23.51 -0.26 8.95
N PRO A 628 -24.28 -0.76 7.95
CA PRO A 628 -24.57 -2.19 7.87
C PRO A 628 -23.32 -3.03 7.58
N ALA A 629 -22.33 -2.51 6.83
CA ALA A 629 -21.07 -3.21 6.61
C ALA A 629 -20.27 -3.45 7.90
N VAL A 630 -20.09 -2.40 8.73
CA VAL A 630 -19.40 -2.48 10.02
C VAL A 630 -20.22 -3.32 11.03
N ALA A 631 -21.55 -3.29 10.98
CA ALA A 631 -22.39 -4.10 11.85
C ALA A 631 -22.33 -5.61 11.52
N THR A 632 -22.19 -5.97 10.25
CA THR A 632 -22.18 -7.37 9.78
C THR A 632 -20.79 -8.00 9.75
N ALA A 633 -19.72 -7.19 9.66
CA ALA A 633 -18.34 -7.69 9.65
C ALA A 633 -17.93 -8.53 10.88
N PRO A 634 -18.23 -8.13 12.14
CA PRO A 634 -17.96 -8.97 13.31
C PRO A 634 -18.73 -10.30 13.28
N LEU A 635 -19.97 -10.29 12.77
CA LEU A 635 -20.81 -11.50 12.67
C LEU A 635 -20.24 -12.47 11.63
N LEU A 636 -19.78 -11.97 10.49
CA LEU A 636 -19.11 -12.77 9.48
C LEU A 636 -17.80 -13.37 10.02
N LEU A 637 -17.00 -12.58 10.75
CA LEU A 637 -15.81 -13.09 11.42
C LEU A 637 -16.15 -14.21 12.43
N ALA A 638 -17.24 -14.05 13.19
CA ALA A 638 -17.70 -15.09 14.13
C ALA A 638 -18.01 -16.42 13.41
N SER A 639 -18.64 -16.36 12.23
CA SER A 639 -18.95 -17.52 11.40
C SER A 639 -17.70 -18.20 10.81
N LEU A 640 -16.70 -17.40 10.43
CA LEU A 640 -15.41 -17.88 9.92
C LEU A 640 -14.57 -18.53 11.04
N ASP A 641 -14.58 -17.97 12.25
CA ASP A 641 -13.81 -18.45 13.41
C ASP A 641 -14.56 -19.47 14.31
N ARG A 642 -15.80 -19.85 13.98
CA ARG A 642 -16.69 -20.71 14.81
C ARG A 642 -16.90 -20.19 16.26
N ARG A 643 -16.99 -18.87 16.42
CA ARG A 643 -17.28 -18.25 17.73
C ARG A 643 -18.78 -18.14 17.94
N ARG A 644 -19.23 -18.25 19.19
CA ARG A 644 -20.63 -17.97 19.55
C ARG A 644 -20.94 -16.48 19.31
N LEU A 645 -22.02 -16.20 18.57
CA LEU A 645 -22.43 -14.83 18.21
C LEU A 645 -22.58 -13.92 19.44
N VAL A 646 -23.15 -14.43 20.54
CA VAL A 646 -23.34 -13.68 21.79
C VAL A 646 -22.01 -13.13 22.34
N ARG A 647 -20.93 -13.92 22.26
CA ARG A 647 -19.61 -13.49 22.73
C ARG A 647 -19.05 -12.36 21.87
N VAL A 648 -19.21 -12.44 20.56
CA VAL A 648 -18.76 -11.40 19.63
C VAL A 648 -19.58 -10.12 19.79
N VAL A 649 -20.91 -10.21 19.93
CA VAL A 649 -21.74 -9.02 20.19
C VAL A 649 -21.31 -8.30 21.48
N ASN A 650 -20.95 -9.05 22.53
CA ASN A 650 -20.44 -8.48 23.78
C ASN A 650 -19.05 -7.84 23.63
N GLU A 651 -18.13 -8.44 22.87
CA GLU A 651 -16.81 -7.85 22.57
C GLU A 651 -16.95 -6.51 21.82
N PHE A 652 -17.96 -6.39 20.96
CA PHE A 652 -18.26 -5.19 20.16
C PHE A 652 -19.43 -4.37 20.74
N ARG A 653 -19.67 -4.45 22.06
CA ARG A 653 -20.81 -3.80 22.71
C ARG A 653 -20.88 -2.29 22.48
N ALA A 654 -19.74 -1.60 22.41
CA ALA A 654 -19.74 -0.15 22.23
C ALA A 654 -20.16 0.23 20.80
N LEU A 655 -19.68 -0.51 19.81
CA LEU A 655 -20.14 -0.40 18.42
C LEU A 655 -21.66 -0.59 18.34
N TYR A 656 -22.18 -1.72 18.82
CA TYR A 656 -23.61 -2.01 18.73
C TYR A 656 -24.46 -1.06 19.57
N ALA A 657 -23.99 -0.61 20.73
CA ALA A 657 -24.69 0.39 21.55
C ALA A 657 -24.79 1.74 20.83
N VAL A 658 -23.69 2.24 20.25
CA VAL A 658 -23.72 3.51 19.50
C VAL A 658 -24.61 3.40 18.26
N LEU A 659 -24.54 2.28 17.52
CA LEU A 659 -25.42 2.05 16.38
C LEU A 659 -26.90 1.99 16.81
N ALA A 660 -27.21 1.31 17.92
CA ALA A 660 -28.57 1.25 18.45
C ALA A 660 -29.08 2.64 18.89
N VAL A 661 -28.24 3.42 19.58
CA VAL A 661 -28.57 4.81 19.96
C VAL A 661 -28.76 5.69 18.74
N ALA A 662 -27.92 5.56 17.71
CA ALA A 662 -28.04 6.34 16.47
C ALA A 662 -29.35 6.02 15.75
N VAL A 663 -29.71 4.74 15.63
CA VAL A 663 -31.00 4.30 15.05
C VAL A 663 -32.17 4.80 15.88
N LEU A 664 -32.12 4.67 17.21
CA LEU A 664 -33.19 5.14 18.11
C LEU A 664 -33.36 6.66 18.05
N ALA A 665 -32.26 7.42 18.11
CA ALA A 665 -32.28 8.87 18.01
C ALA A 665 -32.85 9.32 16.66
N ALA A 666 -32.46 8.65 15.58
CA ALA A 666 -32.98 8.91 14.25
C ALA A 666 -34.50 8.67 14.18
N LEU A 667 -34.99 7.56 14.73
CA LEU A 667 -36.42 7.27 14.83
C LEU A 667 -37.18 8.32 15.65
N VAL A 668 -36.67 8.68 16.83
CA VAL A 668 -37.26 9.70 17.71
C VAL A 668 -37.33 11.06 17.01
N VAL A 669 -36.27 11.48 16.32
CA VAL A 669 -36.24 12.74 15.58
C VAL A 669 -37.24 12.73 14.42
N GLN A 670 -37.40 11.62 13.70
CA GLN A 670 -38.41 11.53 12.63
C GLN A 670 -39.84 11.56 13.17
N LEU A 671 -40.10 10.81 14.24
CA LEU A 671 -41.39 10.82 14.93
C LEU A 671 -41.74 12.23 15.44
N ALA A 672 -40.79 12.92 16.07
CA ALA A 672 -40.96 14.30 16.54
C ALA A 672 -41.18 15.31 15.40
N ARG A 673 -40.67 15.03 14.20
CA ARG A 673 -40.87 15.84 12.99
C ARG A 673 -42.15 15.46 12.22
N GLY A 674 -42.94 14.49 12.70
CA GLY A 674 -44.12 13.98 12.02
C GLY A 674 -43.82 13.31 10.67
N LYS A 675 -42.58 12.85 10.47
CA LYS A 675 -42.10 12.25 9.22
C LYS A 675 -41.93 10.73 9.39
N SER A 676 -42.04 10.00 8.28
CA SER A 676 -41.80 8.55 8.25
C SER A 676 -40.41 8.19 8.83
N PRO A 677 -40.26 7.06 9.52
CA PRO A 677 -38.96 6.50 9.94
C PRO A 677 -37.89 6.45 8.83
N LEU A 678 -38.31 6.38 7.56
CA LEU A 678 -37.43 6.38 6.39
C LEU A 678 -36.87 7.77 6.01
N GLY A 679 -37.37 8.85 6.62
CA GLY A 679 -36.92 10.22 6.38
C GLY A 679 -35.53 10.57 6.96
N VAL A 680 -34.87 9.62 7.63
CA VAL A 680 -33.53 9.77 8.24
C VAL A 680 -32.43 9.95 7.19
N LEU A 681 -32.65 9.47 5.97
CA LEU A 681 -31.64 9.39 4.92
C LEU A 681 -31.33 10.73 4.21
N GLY A 682 -31.81 11.87 4.73
CA GLY A 682 -31.46 13.19 4.21
C GLY A 682 -31.92 13.40 2.75
N SER A 683 -31.01 13.79 1.86
CA SER A 683 -31.23 13.96 0.41
C SER A 683 -31.73 12.68 -0.30
N TYR A 684 -31.58 11.52 0.33
CA TYR A 684 -32.23 10.27 -0.07
C TYR A 684 -33.67 10.15 0.46
N SER A 685 -34.31 11.22 0.95
CA SER A 685 -35.76 11.21 1.18
C SER A 685 -36.56 10.94 -0.11
N VAL A 686 -35.93 11.14 -1.27
CA VAL A 686 -36.45 10.73 -2.59
C VAL A 686 -36.48 9.20 -2.72
N THR A 687 -35.55 8.46 -2.09
CA THR A 687 -35.61 6.98 -2.06
C THR A 687 -36.72 6.46 -1.16
N GLY A 688 -37.19 7.22 -0.16
CA GLY A 688 -38.35 6.83 0.62
C GLY A 688 -39.68 6.81 -0.16
N HIS A 689 -39.72 7.42 -1.34
CA HIS A 689 -40.92 7.56 -2.19
C HIS A 689 -40.78 6.84 -3.55
N ALA A 690 -39.67 6.15 -3.79
CA ALA A 690 -39.44 5.41 -5.04
C ALA A 690 -39.81 3.93 -4.86
N ASP A 691 -40.56 3.37 -5.81
CA ASP A 691 -40.98 1.97 -5.78
C ASP A 691 -39.81 1.05 -6.16
N TYR A 692 -39.16 0.44 -5.16
CA TYR A 692 -38.12 -0.56 -5.39
C TYR A 692 -38.72 -1.92 -5.71
N HIS A 693 -38.51 -2.38 -6.94
CA HIS A 693 -38.80 -3.76 -7.31
C HIS A 693 -37.57 -4.64 -7.04
N PRO A 694 -37.65 -5.67 -6.18
CA PRO A 694 -36.51 -6.54 -5.85
C PRO A 694 -35.83 -7.16 -7.08
N GLY A 695 -36.60 -7.50 -8.12
CA GLY A 695 -36.05 -8.01 -9.37
C GLY A 695 -35.20 -6.99 -10.14
N GLN A 696 -35.56 -5.70 -10.10
CA GLN A 696 -34.77 -4.64 -10.72
C GLN A 696 -33.49 -4.38 -9.92
N VAL A 697 -33.57 -4.34 -8.58
CA VAL A 697 -32.38 -4.20 -7.73
C VAL A 697 -31.40 -5.36 -7.98
N LEU A 698 -31.90 -6.60 -8.08
CA LEU A 698 -31.04 -7.76 -8.36
C LEU A 698 -30.40 -7.72 -9.75
N LYS A 699 -31.16 -7.27 -10.77
CA LYS A 699 -30.62 -7.04 -12.12
C LYS A 699 -29.48 -6.03 -12.10
N TRP A 700 -29.70 -4.88 -11.45
CA TRP A 700 -28.67 -3.85 -11.33
C TRP A 700 -27.50 -4.30 -10.47
N LEU A 701 -27.74 -5.11 -9.43
CA LEU A 701 -26.67 -5.71 -8.63
C LEU A 701 -25.78 -6.60 -9.49
N LEU A 702 -26.38 -7.44 -10.36
CA LEU A 702 -25.61 -8.25 -11.31
C LEU A 702 -24.77 -7.36 -12.23
N TYR A 703 -25.33 -6.28 -12.78
CA TYR A 703 -24.57 -5.37 -13.65
C TYR A 703 -23.41 -4.68 -12.93
N HIS A 704 -23.60 -4.23 -11.69
CA HIS A 704 -22.52 -3.62 -10.92
C HIS A 704 -21.45 -4.64 -10.49
N VAL A 705 -21.83 -5.87 -10.18
CA VAL A 705 -20.88 -6.96 -9.89
C VAL A 705 -20.07 -7.32 -11.16
N SER A 706 -20.74 -7.43 -12.30
CA SER A 706 -20.11 -7.66 -13.61
C SER A 706 -19.17 -6.53 -14.01
N GLU A 707 -19.55 -5.29 -13.77
CA GLU A 707 -18.72 -4.13 -14.08
C GLU A 707 -17.53 -4.01 -13.12
N LEU A 708 -17.71 -4.28 -11.82
CA LEU A 708 -16.59 -4.28 -10.87
C LEU A 708 -15.52 -5.32 -11.24
N ASP A 709 -15.94 -6.51 -11.67
CA ASP A 709 -15.05 -7.57 -12.17
C ASP A 709 -14.24 -7.09 -13.39
N LEU A 710 -14.93 -6.49 -14.37
CA LEU A 710 -14.32 -5.89 -15.55
C LEU A 710 -13.36 -4.73 -15.19
N TYR A 711 -13.79 -3.82 -14.31
CA TYR A 711 -13.01 -2.68 -13.83
C TYR A 711 -11.67 -3.16 -13.25
N LEU A 712 -11.70 -4.22 -12.44
CA LEU A 712 -10.50 -4.80 -11.80
C LEU A 712 -9.62 -5.62 -12.76
N GLY A 713 -10.03 -5.83 -14.00
CA GLY A 713 -9.31 -6.67 -14.96
C GLY A 713 -9.42 -8.17 -14.64
N ILE A 714 -10.56 -8.61 -14.09
CA ILE A 714 -10.97 -9.99 -13.80
C ILE A 714 -10.19 -10.68 -12.67
N VAL A 715 -8.87 -10.59 -12.70
CA VAL A 715 -7.95 -11.35 -11.85
C VAL A 715 -8.10 -11.03 -10.35
N PRO A 716 -8.19 -9.76 -9.89
CA PRO A 716 -8.39 -9.45 -8.48
C PRO A 716 -9.74 -9.92 -7.93
N PHE A 717 -10.80 -9.88 -8.75
CA PHE A 717 -12.12 -10.38 -8.39
C PHE A 717 -12.13 -11.89 -8.21
N ALA A 718 -11.52 -12.63 -9.15
CA ALA A 718 -11.31 -14.07 -9.04
C ALA A 718 -10.52 -14.43 -7.77
N ALA A 719 -9.49 -13.64 -7.40
CA ALA A 719 -8.75 -13.88 -6.16
C ALA A 719 -9.64 -13.74 -4.90
N VAL A 720 -10.46 -12.69 -4.79
CA VAL A 720 -11.39 -12.53 -3.66
C VAL A 720 -12.42 -13.67 -3.60
N LEU A 721 -13.00 -14.06 -4.74
CA LEU A 721 -13.92 -15.20 -4.82
C LEU A 721 -13.25 -16.50 -4.32
N LEU A 722 -12.04 -16.77 -4.78
CA LEU A 722 -11.28 -17.97 -4.38
C LEU A 722 -11.00 -17.96 -2.87
N LEU A 723 -10.52 -16.84 -2.33
CA LEU A 723 -10.28 -16.69 -0.89
C LEU A 723 -11.59 -16.85 -0.08
N THR A 724 -12.72 -16.39 -0.60
CA THR A 724 -14.03 -16.57 0.03
C THR A 724 -14.44 -18.04 0.07
N VAL A 725 -14.21 -18.79 -1.01
CA VAL A 725 -14.47 -20.24 -1.07
C VAL A 725 -13.58 -21.01 -0.10
N LEU A 726 -12.29 -20.66 -0.02
CA LEU A 726 -11.35 -21.23 0.94
C LEU A 726 -11.78 -20.95 2.39
N GLY A 727 -12.31 -19.75 2.63
CA GLY A 727 -13.02 -19.35 3.85
C GLY A 727 -12.28 -19.72 5.13
N ARG A 728 -12.71 -20.81 5.76
CA ARG A 728 -12.19 -21.25 7.07
C ARG A 728 -10.79 -21.85 7.03
N SER A 729 -10.35 -22.34 5.87
CA SER A 729 -8.99 -22.90 5.69
C SER A 729 -7.89 -21.84 5.71
N LEU A 730 -8.26 -20.56 5.67
CA LEU A 730 -7.34 -19.43 5.66
C LEU A 730 -6.76 -19.12 7.04
N ASP A 731 -5.58 -18.52 7.05
CA ASP A 731 -4.95 -17.94 8.24
C ASP A 731 -5.80 -16.81 8.83
N ARG A 732 -5.72 -16.62 10.15
CA ARG A 732 -6.54 -15.64 10.88
C ARG A 732 -6.47 -14.21 10.29
N PRO A 733 -5.29 -13.66 9.94
CA PRO A 733 -5.21 -12.33 9.33
C PRO A 733 -6.07 -12.20 8.07
N LEU A 734 -6.02 -13.21 7.19
CA LEU A 734 -6.78 -13.21 5.94
C LEU A 734 -8.29 -13.38 6.19
N ARG A 735 -8.69 -14.19 7.18
CA ARG A 735 -10.10 -14.28 7.62
C ARG A 735 -10.64 -12.95 8.13
N VAL A 736 -9.85 -12.23 8.93
CA VAL A 736 -10.21 -10.89 9.42
C VAL A 736 -10.35 -9.90 8.27
N PHE A 737 -9.41 -9.91 7.33
CA PHE A 737 -9.48 -9.05 6.15
C PHE A 737 -10.68 -9.36 5.25
N LEU A 738 -10.99 -10.64 5.01
CA LEU A 738 -12.20 -11.04 4.27
C LEU A 738 -13.48 -10.63 5.01
N ALA A 739 -13.51 -10.77 6.33
CA ALA A 739 -14.65 -10.37 7.15
C ALA A 739 -14.92 -8.86 7.09
N ALA A 740 -13.92 -8.03 6.77
CA ALA A 740 -14.12 -6.62 6.45
C ALA A 740 -14.47 -6.39 4.96
N THR A 741 -13.75 -7.04 4.04
CA THR A 741 -13.85 -6.81 2.59
C THR A 741 -15.20 -7.23 2.03
N LEU A 742 -15.74 -8.38 2.44
CA LEU A 742 -16.98 -8.90 1.89
C LEU A 742 -18.20 -8.02 2.26
N PRO A 743 -18.41 -7.63 3.53
CA PRO A 743 -19.51 -6.73 3.87
C PRO A 743 -19.36 -5.34 3.26
N LEU A 744 -18.15 -4.76 3.28
CA LEU A 744 -17.92 -3.45 2.66
C LEU A 744 -18.29 -3.47 1.17
N SER A 745 -17.90 -4.51 0.45
CA SER A 745 -18.20 -4.65 -0.99
C SER A 745 -19.67 -4.96 -1.24
N ALA A 746 -20.24 -5.93 -0.51
CA ALA A 746 -21.62 -6.38 -0.72
C ALA A 746 -22.64 -5.28 -0.41
N TRP A 747 -22.49 -4.56 0.69
CA TRP A 747 -23.42 -3.48 1.04
C TRP A 747 -23.28 -2.28 0.11
N LEU A 748 -22.04 -1.91 -0.28
CA LEU A 748 -21.80 -0.85 -1.26
C LEU A 748 -22.44 -1.17 -2.61
N LEU A 749 -22.22 -2.38 -3.13
CA LEU A 749 -22.81 -2.83 -4.38
C LEU A 749 -24.34 -2.87 -4.30
N LEU A 750 -24.92 -3.28 -3.16
CA LEU A 750 -26.36 -3.30 -2.97
C LEU A 750 -26.97 -1.89 -2.93
N GLU A 751 -26.34 -0.96 -2.22
CA GLU A 751 -26.76 0.45 -2.17
C GLU A 751 -26.72 1.07 -3.58
N VAL A 752 -25.60 0.89 -4.29
CA VAL A 752 -25.42 1.43 -5.64
C VAL A 752 -26.42 0.81 -6.62
N ALA A 753 -26.67 -0.51 -6.52
CA ALA A 753 -27.68 -1.19 -7.34
C ALA A 753 -29.11 -0.71 -7.03
N ALA A 754 -29.44 -0.48 -5.76
CA ALA A 754 -30.73 0.07 -5.37
C ALA A 754 -30.89 1.48 -5.94
N PHE A 755 -29.90 2.36 -5.77
CA PHE A 755 -29.89 3.70 -6.34
C PHE A 755 -30.07 3.68 -7.87
N ALA A 756 -29.32 2.82 -8.56
CA ALA A 756 -29.41 2.70 -10.01
C ALA A 756 -30.79 2.20 -10.48
N SER A 757 -31.41 1.29 -9.72
CA SER A 757 -32.71 0.72 -10.09
C SER A 757 -33.88 1.72 -10.08
N ALA A 758 -33.78 2.79 -9.29
CA ALA A 758 -34.90 3.70 -9.05
C ALA A 758 -34.62 5.15 -9.49
N LEU A 759 -33.39 5.62 -9.34
CA LEU A 759 -33.05 7.03 -9.52
C LEU A 759 -32.12 7.30 -10.70
N SER A 760 -31.32 6.32 -11.12
CA SER A 760 -30.30 6.49 -12.16
C SER A 760 -30.05 5.19 -12.91
N PRO A 761 -30.86 4.83 -13.93
CA PRO A 761 -30.82 3.52 -14.60
C PRO A 761 -29.59 3.36 -15.51
N ARG A 762 -28.40 3.39 -14.91
CA ARG A 762 -27.07 3.22 -15.51
C ARG A 762 -26.13 2.56 -14.51
N VAL A 763 -24.94 2.16 -14.96
CA VAL A 763 -23.90 1.62 -14.08
C VAL A 763 -23.11 2.76 -13.46
N GLU A 764 -22.95 2.72 -12.14
CA GLU A 764 -22.39 3.79 -11.32
C GLU A 764 -21.03 3.36 -10.73
N GLU A 765 -20.04 3.11 -11.59
CA GLU A 765 -18.65 2.76 -11.20
C GLU A 765 -18.07 3.80 -10.23
N ARG A 766 -18.33 5.08 -10.52
CA ARG A 766 -18.00 6.25 -9.68
C ARG A 766 -18.37 6.06 -8.20
N ASN A 767 -19.42 5.30 -7.92
CA ASN A 767 -19.92 5.06 -6.57
C ASN A 767 -19.34 3.79 -5.90
N MET A 768 -18.63 2.92 -6.63
CA MET A 768 -18.17 1.64 -6.08
C MET A 768 -16.67 1.35 -6.23
N PHE A 769 -15.92 2.08 -7.07
CA PHE A 769 -14.48 1.84 -7.27
C PHE A 769 -13.63 1.91 -5.99
N TYR A 770 -14.17 2.50 -4.90
CA TYR A 770 -13.51 2.61 -3.59
C TYR A 770 -13.07 1.27 -3.00
N VAL A 771 -13.73 0.16 -3.37
CA VAL A 771 -13.34 -1.19 -2.91
C VAL A 771 -12.13 -1.76 -3.63
N ALA A 772 -11.70 -1.18 -4.76
CA ALA A 772 -10.63 -1.73 -5.58
C ALA A 772 -9.33 -2.04 -4.81
N PRO A 773 -8.84 -1.21 -3.87
CA PRO A 773 -7.68 -1.55 -3.06
C PRO A 773 -7.83 -2.86 -2.28
N LEU A 774 -9.05 -3.20 -1.83
CA LEU A 774 -9.30 -4.45 -1.09
C LEU A 774 -9.11 -5.67 -2.00
N PHE A 775 -9.59 -5.60 -3.23
CA PHE A 775 -9.41 -6.66 -4.23
C PHE A 775 -7.96 -6.80 -4.67
N LEU A 776 -7.26 -5.68 -4.86
CA LEU A 776 -5.83 -5.68 -5.19
C LEU A 776 -4.99 -6.27 -4.04
N ILE A 777 -5.27 -5.92 -2.79
CA ILE A 777 -4.61 -6.52 -1.62
C ILE A 777 -4.89 -8.02 -1.54
N ALA A 778 -6.13 -8.45 -1.81
CA ALA A 778 -6.50 -9.87 -1.83
C ALA A 778 -5.70 -10.67 -2.88
N LEU A 779 -5.54 -10.12 -4.09
CA LEU A 779 -4.72 -10.73 -5.14
C LEU A 779 -3.27 -10.91 -4.69
N LEU A 780 -2.66 -9.85 -4.16
CA LEU A 780 -1.26 -9.92 -3.70
C LEU A 780 -1.11 -10.86 -2.49
N ALA A 781 -2.12 -10.92 -1.61
CA ALA A 781 -2.11 -11.80 -0.46
C ALA A 781 -2.19 -13.27 -0.86
N TRP A 782 -3.00 -13.58 -1.87
CA TRP A 782 -3.07 -14.91 -2.46
C TRP A 782 -1.74 -15.31 -3.15
N ILE A 783 -1.10 -14.38 -3.85
CA ILE A 783 0.21 -14.60 -4.49
C ILE A 783 1.30 -14.87 -3.44
N GLU A 784 1.41 -14.03 -2.41
CA GLU A 784 2.44 -14.16 -1.37
C GLU A 784 2.29 -15.45 -0.54
N ARG A 785 1.06 -15.99 -0.46
CA ARG A 785 0.75 -17.29 0.17
C ARG A 785 0.97 -18.49 -0.77
N GLY A 786 1.66 -18.31 -1.89
CA GLY A 786 2.04 -19.38 -2.81
C GLY A 786 0.94 -19.80 -3.80
N MET A 787 -0.11 -18.98 -3.96
CA MET A 787 -1.26 -19.25 -4.85
C MET A 787 -1.91 -20.62 -4.63
N PRO A 788 -2.51 -20.89 -3.45
CA PRO A 788 -3.23 -22.13 -3.22
C PRO A 788 -4.38 -22.28 -4.23
N ARG A 789 -4.42 -23.41 -4.96
CA ARG A 789 -5.38 -23.71 -6.03
C ARG A 789 -6.02 -25.10 -5.86
N PRO A 790 -7.03 -25.25 -4.98
CA PRO A 790 -7.83 -26.46 -5.00
C PRO A 790 -8.56 -26.57 -6.34
N ALA A 791 -8.27 -27.62 -7.10
CA ALA A 791 -8.68 -27.78 -8.50
C ALA A 791 -10.18 -27.50 -8.78
N PRO A 792 -11.17 -28.02 -8.01
CA PRO A 792 -12.57 -27.73 -8.30
C PRO A 792 -12.96 -26.28 -7.97
N ALA A 793 -12.38 -25.68 -6.92
CA ALA A 793 -12.70 -24.33 -6.49
C ALA A 793 -12.13 -23.28 -7.46
N VAL A 794 -10.87 -23.44 -7.87
CA VAL A 794 -10.24 -22.49 -8.80
C VAL A 794 -10.89 -22.52 -10.17
N ALA A 795 -11.28 -23.70 -10.67
CA ALA A 795 -11.97 -23.85 -11.94
C ALA A 795 -13.35 -23.16 -11.92
N ALA A 796 -14.14 -23.40 -10.87
CA ALA A 796 -15.46 -22.76 -10.72
C ALA A 796 -15.33 -21.22 -10.65
N VAL A 797 -14.39 -20.71 -9.86
CA VAL A 797 -14.16 -19.26 -9.71
C VAL A 797 -13.70 -18.62 -11.02
N ALA A 798 -12.79 -19.26 -11.75
CA ALA A 798 -12.33 -18.77 -13.04
C ALA A 798 -13.44 -18.72 -14.08
N VAL A 799 -14.33 -19.73 -14.12
CA VAL A 799 -15.50 -19.73 -15.01
C VAL A 799 -16.47 -18.60 -14.63
N ILE A 800 -16.76 -18.42 -13.34
CA ILE A 800 -17.64 -17.34 -12.88
C ILE A 800 -17.09 -15.97 -13.30
N ALA A 801 -15.81 -15.69 -13.01
CA ALA A 801 -15.18 -14.41 -13.36
C ALA A 801 -15.04 -14.21 -14.89
N ALA A 802 -14.94 -15.28 -15.67
CA ALA A 802 -14.91 -15.16 -17.14
C ALA A 802 -16.30 -14.84 -17.75
N VAL A 803 -17.37 -15.40 -17.18
CA VAL A 803 -18.73 -15.28 -17.72
C VAL A 803 -19.40 -13.98 -17.27
N LEU A 804 -19.07 -13.50 -16.07
CA LEU A 804 -19.74 -12.37 -15.42
C LEU A 804 -19.74 -11.08 -16.28
N PRO A 805 -18.64 -10.66 -16.95
CA PRO A 805 -18.66 -9.49 -17.83
C PRO A 805 -19.60 -9.64 -19.03
N GLY A 806 -19.95 -10.87 -19.44
CA GLY A 806 -20.89 -11.14 -20.51
C GLY A 806 -22.35 -10.78 -20.18
N ALA A 807 -22.67 -10.57 -18.90
CA ALA A 807 -24.01 -10.16 -18.48
C ALA A 807 -24.32 -8.68 -18.76
N LEU A 808 -23.30 -7.86 -19.06
CA LEU A 808 -23.46 -6.42 -19.31
C LEU A 808 -24.09 -6.13 -20.68
N PRO A 809 -25.16 -5.33 -20.76
CA PRO A 809 -25.73 -4.88 -22.02
C PRO A 809 -24.93 -3.71 -22.60
N TYR A 810 -23.74 -3.98 -23.15
CA TYR A 810 -22.80 -2.95 -23.65
C TYR A 810 -23.44 -1.93 -24.60
N HIS A 811 -24.32 -2.37 -25.51
CA HIS A 811 -25.03 -1.47 -26.43
C HIS A 811 -25.94 -0.43 -25.77
N GLN A 812 -26.36 -0.66 -24.52
CA GLN A 812 -27.19 0.28 -23.74
C GLN A 812 -26.34 1.12 -22.78
N LEU A 813 -25.19 0.58 -22.35
CA LEU A 813 -24.34 1.18 -21.33
C LEU A 813 -23.21 2.04 -21.91
N ILE A 814 -22.75 1.74 -23.13
CA ILE A 814 -21.79 2.57 -23.85
C ILE A 814 -22.54 3.76 -24.44
N GLY A 815 -22.27 4.94 -23.88
CA GLY A 815 -22.87 6.21 -24.30
C GLY A 815 -22.38 7.35 -23.42
N THR A 816 -22.96 8.54 -23.59
CA THR A 816 -22.51 9.78 -22.95
C THR A 816 -22.50 9.73 -21.42
N SER A 817 -23.38 8.94 -20.79
CA SER A 817 -23.37 8.74 -19.33
C SER A 817 -22.10 8.03 -18.84
N ALA A 818 -21.50 7.16 -19.66
CA ALA A 818 -20.29 6.43 -19.28
C ALA A 818 -19.07 7.37 -19.15
N GLU A 819 -19.09 8.52 -19.83
CA GLU A 819 -18.00 9.52 -19.76
C GLU A 819 -17.74 9.95 -18.32
N ALA A 820 -18.80 10.13 -17.51
CA ALA A 820 -18.69 10.62 -16.13
C ALA A 820 -18.80 9.53 -15.06
N ASP A 821 -19.49 8.41 -15.33
CA ASP A 821 -19.92 7.47 -14.30
C ASP A 821 -19.37 6.04 -14.45
N THR A 822 -18.82 5.65 -15.62
CA THR A 822 -18.36 4.26 -15.90
C THR A 822 -17.08 4.23 -16.73
N LEU A 823 -15.95 4.56 -16.11
CA LEU A 823 -14.68 4.79 -16.81
C LEU A 823 -14.09 3.52 -17.45
N ALA A 824 -14.35 2.33 -16.91
CA ALA A 824 -13.93 1.06 -17.49
C ALA A 824 -14.60 0.74 -18.83
N LEU A 825 -15.71 1.42 -19.17
CA LEU A 825 -16.36 1.29 -20.47
C LEU A 825 -15.73 2.18 -21.55
N LEU A 826 -15.00 3.25 -21.20
CA LEU A 826 -14.36 4.14 -22.20
C LEU A 826 -13.35 3.40 -23.10
N PRO A 827 -12.48 2.52 -22.59
CA PRO A 827 -11.62 1.71 -23.45
C PRO A 827 -12.39 0.76 -24.36
N LEU A 828 -13.52 0.21 -23.88
CA LEU A 828 -14.37 -0.66 -24.68
C LEU A 828 -15.15 0.09 -25.74
N TRP A 829 -15.58 1.33 -25.44
CA TRP A 829 -16.17 2.24 -26.42
C TRP A 829 -15.15 2.54 -27.52
N TRP A 830 -13.90 2.86 -27.17
CA TRP A 830 -12.85 3.04 -28.17
C TRP A 830 -12.66 1.78 -29.04
N VAL A 831 -12.65 0.57 -28.44
CA VAL A 831 -12.56 -0.69 -29.19
C VAL A 831 -13.77 -0.87 -30.13
N GLN A 832 -14.98 -0.51 -29.68
CA GLN A 832 -16.20 -0.54 -30.48
C GLN A 832 -16.14 0.44 -31.66
N GLU A 833 -15.57 1.62 -31.50
CA GLU A 833 -15.45 2.57 -32.61
C GLU A 833 -14.31 2.23 -33.57
N ALA A 834 -13.21 1.70 -33.05
CA ALA A 834 -12.00 1.48 -33.83
C ALA A 834 -11.91 0.10 -34.50
N LEU A 835 -12.47 -0.95 -33.89
CA LEU A 835 -12.12 -2.34 -34.23
C LEU A 835 -13.31 -3.28 -34.47
N VAL A 836 -14.46 -3.08 -33.82
CA VAL A 836 -15.56 -4.08 -33.81
C VAL A 836 -16.95 -3.46 -33.80
N SER A 837 -17.94 -4.14 -34.38
CA SER A 837 -19.32 -3.64 -34.37
C SER A 837 -19.95 -3.65 -32.97
N PRO A 838 -20.95 -2.78 -32.68
CA PRO A 838 -21.63 -2.73 -31.38
C PRO A 838 -22.23 -4.06 -30.92
N ASN A 839 -22.64 -4.93 -31.85
CA ASN A 839 -23.22 -6.24 -31.54
C ASN A 839 -22.16 -7.29 -31.18
N THR A 840 -20.88 -7.04 -31.46
CA THR A 840 -19.78 -7.99 -31.26
C THR A 840 -18.90 -7.69 -30.05
N ILE A 841 -19.00 -6.49 -29.46
CA ILE A 841 -18.17 -6.07 -28.32
C ILE A 841 -18.31 -7.01 -27.12
N GLY A 842 -19.53 -7.48 -26.83
CA GLY A 842 -19.77 -8.42 -25.72
C GLY A 842 -19.01 -9.74 -25.89
N ILE A 843 -18.91 -10.25 -27.13
CA ILE A 843 -18.16 -11.48 -27.44
C ILE A 843 -16.66 -11.24 -27.21
N VAL A 844 -16.14 -10.10 -27.69
CA VAL A 844 -14.72 -9.73 -27.50
C VAL A 844 -14.37 -9.66 -26.02
N VAL A 845 -15.21 -9.03 -25.21
CA VAL A 845 -14.98 -8.91 -23.75
C VAL A 845 -15.00 -10.29 -23.08
N VAL A 846 -15.96 -11.16 -23.41
CA VAL A 846 -16.03 -12.52 -22.84
C VAL A 846 -14.81 -13.35 -23.25
N VAL A 847 -14.36 -13.26 -24.51
CA VAL A 847 -13.14 -13.96 -24.97
C VAL A 847 -11.89 -13.45 -24.24
N ALA A 848 -11.76 -12.13 -24.06
CA ALA A 848 -10.65 -11.54 -23.31
C ALA A 848 -10.69 -11.94 -21.82
N ALA A 849 -11.87 -11.93 -21.19
CA ALA A 849 -12.07 -12.37 -19.82
C ALA A 849 -11.74 -13.87 -19.65
N ALA A 850 -12.15 -14.71 -20.60
CA ALA A 850 -11.80 -16.13 -20.62
C ALA A 850 -10.28 -16.36 -20.76
N ALA A 851 -9.59 -15.55 -21.58
CA ALA A 851 -8.13 -15.61 -21.70
C ALA A 851 -7.45 -15.22 -20.38
N LEU A 852 -7.89 -14.16 -19.71
CA LEU A 852 -7.38 -13.73 -18.40
C LEU A 852 -7.64 -14.78 -17.30
N ALA A 853 -8.84 -15.37 -17.30
CA ALA A 853 -9.19 -16.46 -16.40
C ALA A 853 -8.33 -17.71 -16.65
N LEU A 854 -8.01 -18.03 -17.91
CA LEU A 854 -7.10 -19.11 -18.26
C LEU A 854 -5.67 -18.82 -17.77
N VAL A 855 -5.20 -17.58 -17.89
CA VAL A 855 -3.90 -17.16 -17.32
C VAL A 855 -3.94 -17.33 -15.80
N PHE A 856 -4.99 -16.87 -15.12
CA PHE A 856 -5.15 -17.05 -13.66
C PHE A 856 -5.10 -18.53 -13.24
N LEU A 857 -5.70 -19.43 -14.02
CA LEU A 857 -5.69 -20.88 -13.77
C LEU A 857 -4.32 -21.52 -14.00
N THR A 858 -3.65 -21.18 -15.11
CA THR A 858 -2.49 -21.92 -15.63
C THR A 858 -1.15 -21.34 -15.23
N ILE A 859 -1.10 -20.08 -14.78
CA ILE A 859 0.16 -19.40 -14.53
C ILE A 859 0.96 -20.07 -13.41
N SER A 860 2.23 -20.34 -13.66
CA SER A 860 3.14 -20.93 -12.68
C SER A 860 3.53 -19.92 -11.60
N PRO A 861 3.76 -20.33 -10.33
CA PRO A 861 4.27 -19.46 -9.26
C PRO A 861 5.51 -18.63 -9.58
N ARG A 862 6.38 -19.13 -10.45
CA ARG A 862 7.55 -18.36 -10.94
C ARG A 862 7.19 -17.06 -11.66
N TYR A 863 6.00 -16.99 -12.26
CA TYR A 863 5.50 -15.84 -13.03
C TYR A 863 4.34 -15.14 -12.33
N ALA A 864 4.13 -15.34 -11.03
CA ALA A 864 2.97 -14.80 -10.32
C ALA A 864 2.81 -13.27 -10.45
N LEU A 865 3.93 -12.53 -10.59
CA LEU A 865 3.94 -11.07 -10.81
C LEU A 865 3.34 -10.61 -12.14
N VAL A 866 3.15 -11.51 -13.12
CA VAL A 866 2.48 -11.18 -14.38
C VAL A 866 1.02 -10.79 -14.12
N LEU A 867 0.35 -11.39 -13.12
CA LEU A 867 -1.04 -11.08 -12.78
C LEU A 867 -1.24 -9.61 -12.38
N PRO A 868 -0.55 -9.07 -11.34
CA PRO A 868 -0.66 -7.65 -11.01
C PRO A 868 -0.10 -6.74 -12.12
N ALA A 869 0.87 -7.20 -12.92
CA ALA A 869 1.36 -6.44 -14.07
C ALA A 869 0.28 -6.28 -15.17
N LEU A 870 -0.48 -7.33 -15.47
CA LEU A 870 -1.61 -7.27 -16.41
C LEU A 870 -2.70 -6.30 -15.93
N VAL A 871 -3.01 -6.33 -14.63
CA VAL A 871 -3.95 -5.37 -14.01
C VAL A 871 -3.43 -3.94 -14.15
N PHE A 872 -2.14 -3.70 -13.88
CA PHE A 872 -1.53 -2.38 -14.06
C PHE A 872 -1.56 -1.92 -15.52
N VAL A 873 -1.29 -2.81 -16.48
CA VAL A 873 -1.38 -2.51 -17.92
C VAL A 873 -2.80 -2.14 -18.32
N TRP A 874 -3.81 -2.87 -17.82
CA TRP A 874 -5.21 -2.54 -18.01
C TRP A 874 -5.55 -1.15 -17.46
N PHE A 875 -5.13 -0.84 -16.23
CA PHE A 875 -5.37 0.49 -15.64
C PHE A 875 -4.66 1.62 -16.40
N ALA A 876 -3.43 1.38 -16.85
CA ALA A 876 -2.68 2.33 -17.65
C ALA A 876 -3.35 2.57 -19.01
N PHE A 877 -3.81 1.51 -19.68
CA PHE A 877 -4.58 1.61 -20.91
C PHE A 877 -5.88 2.37 -20.70
N ALA A 878 -6.64 2.06 -19.64
CA ALA A 878 -7.87 2.76 -19.32
C ALA A 878 -7.64 4.25 -19.05
N THR A 879 -6.65 4.59 -18.22
CA THR A 879 -6.25 5.98 -17.95
C THR A 879 -5.87 6.71 -19.24
N GLU A 880 -5.11 6.07 -20.13
CA GLU A 880 -4.70 6.68 -21.39
C GLU A 880 -5.88 6.92 -22.34
N ARG A 881 -6.87 6.03 -22.38
CA ARG A 881 -8.11 6.23 -23.14
C ARG A 881 -8.96 7.36 -22.54
N ILE A 882 -9.12 7.42 -21.22
CA ILE A 882 -9.85 8.53 -20.56
C ILE A 882 -9.21 9.90 -20.86
N GLU A 883 -7.89 9.94 -21.01
CA GLU A 883 -7.14 11.17 -21.31
C GLU A 883 -7.15 11.58 -22.78
N ARG A 884 -7.14 10.63 -23.72
CA ARG A 884 -6.90 10.94 -25.14
C ARG A 884 -8.06 10.62 -26.08
N PHE A 885 -9.02 9.82 -25.66
CA PHE A 885 -10.19 9.49 -26.47
C PHE A 885 -11.10 10.71 -26.65
N ASP A 886 -11.87 10.76 -27.74
CA ASP A 886 -12.77 11.89 -28.03
C ASP A 886 -13.92 12.01 -27.02
N HIS A 887 -14.27 10.91 -26.34
CA HIS A 887 -15.20 10.85 -25.22
C HIS A 887 -14.52 10.93 -23.84
N GLY A 888 -13.25 11.32 -23.81
CA GLY A 888 -12.46 11.46 -22.58
C GLY A 888 -12.70 12.77 -21.83
N PHE A 889 -12.17 12.86 -20.61
CA PHE A 889 -12.38 14.00 -19.70
C PHE A 889 -11.95 15.35 -20.30
N PRO A 890 -10.76 15.49 -20.94
CA PRO A 890 -10.36 16.78 -21.50
C PRO A 890 -11.31 17.27 -22.60
N LYS A 891 -11.83 16.36 -23.42
CA LYS A 891 -12.74 16.69 -24.53
C LYS A 891 -14.12 17.05 -24.03
N ALA A 892 -14.67 16.28 -23.10
CA ALA A 892 -15.93 16.60 -22.42
C ALA A 892 -15.87 17.99 -21.75
N SER A 893 -14.76 18.28 -21.07
CA SER A 893 -14.49 19.57 -20.43
C SER A 893 -14.39 20.75 -21.42
N VAL A 894 -13.69 20.57 -22.55
CA VAL A 894 -13.65 21.59 -23.62
C VAL A 894 -15.03 21.77 -24.25
N GLY A 895 -15.78 20.69 -24.43
CA GLY A 895 -17.15 20.70 -24.94
C GLY A 895 -18.11 21.48 -24.04
N ALA A 896 -18.08 21.22 -22.73
CA ALA A 896 -18.87 21.93 -21.73
C ALA A 896 -18.54 23.42 -21.71
N LEU A 897 -17.24 23.75 -21.67
CA LEU A 897 -16.78 25.14 -21.75
C LEU A 897 -17.32 25.82 -22.99
N PHE A 898 -17.10 25.20 -24.17
CA PHE A 898 -17.54 25.77 -25.43
C PHE A 898 -19.04 25.97 -25.46
N GLN A 899 -19.84 25.04 -24.91
CA GLN A 899 -21.30 25.13 -24.82
C GLN A 899 -21.79 26.21 -23.85
N GLY A 900 -21.03 26.52 -22.79
CA GLY A 900 -21.37 27.55 -21.83
C GLY A 900 -20.86 28.96 -22.18
N MET A 901 -19.63 29.07 -22.71
CA MET A 901 -18.99 30.33 -23.07
C MET A 901 -17.92 30.17 -24.15
N THR A 902 -17.72 31.21 -24.96
CA THR A 902 -16.71 31.28 -26.03
C THR A 902 -15.79 32.49 -25.92
N THR A 903 -15.94 33.28 -24.85
CA THR A 903 -15.08 34.42 -24.56
C THR A 903 -13.63 33.99 -24.27
N SER A 904 -12.67 34.84 -24.64
CA SER A 904 -11.24 34.54 -24.46
C SER A 904 -10.81 34.46 -22.99
N ARG A 905 -11.49 35.23 -22.12
CA ARG A 905 -11.34 35.18 -20.65
C ARG A 905 -12.55 34.49 -20.04
N ARG A 906 -12.32 33.48 -19.21
CA ARG A 906 -13.41 32.74 -18.53
C ARG A 906 -14.11 33.60 -17.45
N ASP A 907 -13.34 34.48 -16.83
CA ASP A 907 -13.78 35.46 -15.82
C ASP A 907 -14.24 36.80 -16.44
N TRP A 908 -14.74 36.79 -17.67
CA TRP A 908 -15.02 38.03 -18.43
C TRP A 908 -16.06 38.95 -17.76
N ILE A 909 -16.97 38.42 -16.95
CA ILE A 909 -17.98 39.21 -16.25
C ILE A 909 -17.32 39.92 -15.08
N ASP A 910 -16.60 39.20 -14.23
CA ASP A 910 -15.85 39.77 -13.10
C ASP A 910 -14.82 40.80 -13.61
N ALA A 911 -14.18 40.54 -14.74
CA ALA A 911 -13.26 41.49 -15.39
C ALA A 911 -13.97 42.78 -15.87
N ALA A 912 -15.25 42.70 -16.27
CA ALA A 912 -16.01 43.84 -16.76
C ALA A 912 -16.65 44.69 -15.66
N VAL A 913 -17.10 44.07 -14.55
CA VAL A 913 -17.86 44.77 -13.49
C VAL A 913 -17.15 44.85 -12.14
N GLY A 914 -16.06 44.10 -11.97
CA GLY A 914 -15.38 43.91 -10.69
C GLY A 914 -15.97 42.73 -9.89
N ARG A 915 -15.10 41.99 -9.19
CA ARG A 915 -15.46 40.77 -8.44
C ARG A 915 -16.45 40.97 -7.28
N ASP A 916 -16.52 42.18 -6.72
CA ASP A 916 -17.41 42.52 -5.60
C ASP A 916 -18.77 43.05 -6.08
N ALA A 917 -18.95 43.14 -7.40
CA ALA A 917 -20.24 43.48 -7.98
C ALA A 917 -21.23 42.32 -7.82
N ARG A 918 -22.53 42.64 -7.90
CA ARG A 918 -23.60 41.66 -7.95
C ARG A 918 -24.29 41.73 -9.32
N VAL A 919 -24.32 40.61 -10.03
CA VAL A 919 -24.85 40.46 -11.38
C VAL A 919 -26.00 39.46 -11.32
N ALA A 920 -27.23 39.96 -11.42
CA ALA A 920 -28.40 39.09 -11.50
C ALA A 920 -28.41 38.33 -12.83
N PHE A 921 -28.62 37.02 -12.79
CA PHE A 921 -28.86 36.24 -14.01
C PHE A 921 -30.37 36.11 -14.23
N VAL A 922 -30.85 36.43 -15.44
CA VAL A 922 -32.24 36.20 -15.83
C VAL A 922 -32.29 35.05 -16.83
N TYR A 923 -32.80 33.91 -16.39
CA TYR A 923 -32.97 32.71 -17.19
C TYR A 923 -34.30 32.76 -17.94
N SER A 924 -34.25 32.62 -19.27
CA SER A 924 -35.46 32.71 -20.11
C SER A 924 -36.41 31.53 -19.96
N GLY A 925 -35.92 30.36 -19.55
CA GLY A 925 -36.70 29.12 -19.48
C GLY A 925 -37.27 28.68 -20.83
N ARG A 926 -36.65 29.09 -21.95
CA ARG A 926 -37.14 28.81 -23.31
C ARG A 926 -37.00 27.33 -23.67
N ASP A 927 -35.88 26.71 -23.33
CA ASP A 927 -35.55 25.32 -23.65
C ASP A 927 -35.40 24.51 -22.34
N PRO A 928 -36.51 24.06 -21.71
CA PRO A 928 -36.49 23.36 -20.42
C PRO A 928 -35.65 22.09 -20.42
N THR A 929 -35.54 21.43 -21.58
CA THR A 929 -34.96 20.10 -21.72
C THR A 929 -33.45 20.13 -21.96
N LEU A 930 -32.87 21.31 -22.21
CA LEU A 930 -31.44 21.47 -22.42
C LEU A 930 -30.74 21.83 -21.12
N GLN A 931 -29.55 21.28 -20.92
CA GLN A 931 -28.72 21.67 -19.79
C GLN A 931 -28.36 23.17 -19.90
N PRO A 932 -28.59 23.98 -18.85
CA PRO A 932 -28.33 25.42 -18.88
C PRO A 932 -26.83 25.72 -18.67
N LEU A 933 -25.95 25.10 -19.47
CA LEU A 933 -24.49 25.29 -19.40
C LEU A 933 -24.08 26.77 -19.51
N PRO A 934 -24.72 27.64 -20.32
CA PRO A 934 -24.42 29.07 -20.32
C PRO A 934 -24.67 29.77 -18.98
N LEU A 935 -25.63 29.30 -18.19
CA LEU A 935 -25.82 29.78 -16.82
C LEU A 935 -24.71 29.23 -15.91
N TRP A 936 -24.56 27.90 -15.86
CA TRP A 936 -23.67 27.25 -14.90
C TRP A 936 -22.19 27.58 -15.10
N GLU A 937 -21.70 27.66 -16.34
CA GLU A 937 -20.30 27.98 -16.62
C GLU A 937 -19.98 29.45 -16.28
N ASN A 938 -20.89 30.37 -16.61
CA ASN A 938 -20.70 31.78 -16.26
C ASN A 938 -20.82 32.01 -14.75
N GLU A 939 -21.75 31.33 -14.06
CA GLU A 939 -21.86 31.31 -12.59
C GLU A 939 -20.60 30.72 -11.94
N PHE A 940 -20.10 29.60 -12.48
CA PHE A 940 -18.92 28.94 -11.95
C PHE A 940 -17.69 29.86 -12.02
N PHE A 941 -17.41 30.44 -13.19
CA PHE A 941 -16.18 31.21 -13.43
C PHE A 941 -16.20 32.67 -12.95
N ASN A 942 -17.35 33.18 -12.48
CA ASN A 942 -17.49 34.58 -12.08
C ASN A 942 -18.19 34.69 -10.71
N ARG A 943 -17.48 35.22 -9.70
CA ARG A 943 -18.01 35.38 -8.33
C ARG A 943 -19.14 36.39 -8.24
N SER A 944 -19.17 37.34 -9.18
CA SER A 944 -20.19 38.39 -9.19
C SER A 944 -21.57 37.89 -9.64
N VAL A 945 -21.66 36.70 -10.24
CA VAL A 945 -22.92 36.16 -10.79
C VAL A 945 -23.78 35.55 -9.68
N GLY A 946 -25.02 36.04 -9.57
CA GLY A 946 -26.01 35.68 -8.56
C GLY A 946 -26.72 36.93 -8.01
N PRO A 947 -28.02 36.91 -7.67
CA PRO A 947 -28.99 35.80 -7.69
C PRO A 947 -29.48 35.41 -9.10
N VAL A 948 -30.15 34.26 -9.20
CA VAL A 948 -30.71 33.72 -10.45
C VAL A 948 -32.24 33.80 -10.43
N TYR A 949 -32.81 34.40 -11.48
CA TYR A 949 -34.24 34.58 -11.67
C TYR A 949 -34.72 33.79 -12.89
N ASP A 950 -35.85 33.09 -12.77
CA ASP A 950 -36.48 32.40 -13.90
C ASP A 950 -37.74 33.13 -14.38
N LEU A 951 -37.89 33.27 -15.71
CA LEU A 951 -39.03 33.97 -16.33
C LEU A 951 -40.23 33.09 -16.63
N ARG A 952 -40.02 31.79 -16.79
CA ARG A 952 -41.06 30.84 -17.24
C ARG A 952 -41.12 29.64 -16.33
N GLN A 953 -39.97 29.03 -16.08
CA GLN A 953 -39.80 27.83 -15.28
C GLN A 953 -38.35 27.77 -14.80
N PRO A 954 -38.09 27.12 -13.66
CA PRO A 954 -36.74 26.96 -13.12
C PRO A 954 -35.84 26.17 -14.08
N SER A 955 -34.54 26.43 -13.99
CA SER A 955 -33.53 25.69 -14.73
C SER A 955 -33.40 24.25 -14.21
N MET A 956 -32.80 23.36 -15.02
CA MET A 956 -32.53 21.99 -14.57
C MET A 956 -31.55 21.98 -13.38
N GLY A 957 -31.54 20.89 -12.62
CA GLY A 957 -30.54 20.69 -11.55
C GLY A 957 -30.96 21.10 -10.14
N GLY A 958 -32.17 21.64 -9.95
CA GLY A 958 -32.76 21.81 -8.61
C GLY A 958 -32.05 22.82 -7.71
N LEU A 959 -31.28 23.75 -8.30
CA LEU A 959 -30.63 24.82 -7.54
C LEU A 959 -31.65 25.91 -7.13
N PRO A 960 -31.41 26.65 -6.03
CA PRO A 960 -32.29 27.74 -5.62
C PRO A 960 -32.43 28.80 -6.73
N GLU A 961 -33.66 29.04 -7.16
CA GLU A 961 -34.01 30.04 -8.18
C GLU A 961 -35.28 30.76 -7.76
N THR A 962 -35.40 32.02 -8.16
CA THR A 962 -36.57 32.82 -7.84
C THR A 962 -37.38 33.11 -9.10
N HIS A 963 -38.60 32.61 -9.13
CA HIS A 963 -39.53 32.91 -10.21
C HIS A 963 -39.93 34.38 -10.20
N VAL A 964 -39.81 35.03 -11.35
CA VAL A 964 -40.19 36.44 -11.51
C VAL A 964 -41.25 36.60 -12.58
N THR A 965 -42.26 37.40 -12.28
CA THR A 965 -43.31 37.73 -13.23
C THR A 965 -43.10 39.11 -13.82
N ARG A 966 -43.69 39.37 -14.98
CA ARG A 966 -43.56 40.65 -15.68
C ARG A 966 -44.80 41.50 -15.47
N ARG A 967 -44.64 42.68 -14.87
CA ARG A 967 -45.69 43.69 -14.76
C ARG A 967 -46.05 44.31 -16.13
N ALA A 968 -47.20 44.98 -16.22
CA ALA A 968 -47.68 45.63 -17.44
C ALA A 968 -46.71 46.67 -18.03
N ASP A 969 -45.93 47.37 -17.18
CA ASP A 969 -44.88 48.34 -17.55
C ASP A 969 -43.55 47.68 -18.00
N GLY A 970 -43.44 46.35 -17.88
CA GLY A 970 -42.25 45.57 -18.25
C GLY A 970 -41.29 45.30 -17.10
N VAL A 971 -41.49 45.86 -15.91
CA VAL A 971 -40.63 45.59 -14.74
C VAL A 971 -40.81 44.13 -14.29
N LEU A 972 -39.70 43.47 -13.99
CA LEU A 972 -39.73 42.14 -13.38
C LEU A 972 -39.99 42.29 -11.88
N VAL A 973 -40.94 41.51 -11.37
CA VAL A 973 -41.33 41.54 -9.95
C VAL A 973 -41.19 40.15 -9.34
N LEU A 974 -40.81 40.16 -8.06
CA LEU A 974 -40.77 38.98 -7.21
C LEU A 974 -42.21 38.50 -6.89
N PRO A 975 -42.38 37.29 -6.33
CA PRO A 975 -43.70 36.77 -5.95
C PRO A 975 -44.48 37.65 -4.94
N ASN A 976 -43.78 38.54 -4.23
CA ASN A 976 -44.37 39.52 -3.30
C ASN A 976 -44.63 40.90 -3.96
N ASP A 977 -44.69 40.96 -5.30
CA ASP A 977 -44.86 42.17 -6.11
C ASP A 977 -43.75 43.25 -6.00
N ALA A 978 -42.67 42.97 -5.26
CA ALA A 978 -41.53 43.89 -5.16
C ALA A 978 -40.71 43.90 -6.48
N PRO A 979 -40.26 45.07 -6.96
CA PRO A 979 -39.49 45.16 -8.20
C PRO A 979 -38.08 44.57 -8.02
N VAL A 980 -37.64 43.77 -9.00
CA VAL A 980 -36.29 43.23 -9.04
C VAL A 980 -35.29 44.35 -9.32
N ARG A 981 -34.31 44.50 -8.43
CA ARG A 981 -33.28 45.53 -8.53
C ARG A 981 -31.89 44.91 -8.62
N SER A 982 -31.18 45.16 -9.72
CA SER A 982 -29.77 44.85 -9.91
C SER A 982 -29.13 45.83 -10.89
N ARG A 983 -27.95 46.36 -10.55
CA ARG A 983 -27.16 47.30 -11.39
C ARG A 983 -26.62 46.64 -12.65
N TYR A 984 -26.33 45.34 -12.56
CA TYR A 984 -25.84 44.53 -13.67
C TYR A 984 -26.73 43.31 -13.84
N VAL A 985 -27.04 42.97 -15.09
CA VAL A 985 -27.91 41.83 -15.40
C VAL A 985 -27.31 41.05 -16.57
N LEU A 986 -27.24 39.74 -16.40
CA LEU A 986 -26.81 38.78 -17.41
C LEU A 986 -28.04 38.01 -17.91
N THR A 987 -28.17 37.84 -19.23
CA THR A 987 -29.29 37.10 -19.84
C THR A 987 -28.93 36.63 -21.23
N ASP A 988 -29.70 35.71 -21.80
CA ASP A 988 -29.61 35.40 -23.22
C ASP A 988 -30.17 36.54 -24.12
N THR A 989 -29.68 36.64 -25.36
CA THR A 989 -30.05 37.68 -26.35
C THR A 989 -31.54 37.69 -26.69
N ASN A 990 -32.26 36.58 -26.48
CA ASN A 990 -33.68 36.49 -26.81
C ASN A 990 -34.57 37.14 -25.74
N VAL A 991 -34.05 37.39 -24.54
CA VAL A 991 -34.74 38.20 -23.54
C VAL A 991 -34.39 39.66 -23.78
N PRO A 992 -35.35 40.49 -24.26
CA PRO A 992 -35.06 41.88 -24.58
C PRO A 992 -35.05 42.71 -23.30
N LEU A 993 -34.04 42.54 -22.42
CA LEU A 993 -33.88 43.35 -21.22
C LEU A 993 -33.41 44.77 -21.53
N ALA A 994 -33.90 45.73 -20.75
CA ALA A 994 -33.49 47.12 -20.80
C ALA A 994 -32.11 47.31 -20.15
N GLY A 995 -31.35 48.28 -20.65
CA GLY A 995 -30.01 48.60 -20.16
C GLY A 995 -28.99 48.74 -21.28
N ARG A 996 -27.80 49.25 -20.93
CA ARG A 996 -26.68 49.39 -21.86
C ARG A 996 -25.88 48.10 -21.90
N VAL A 997 -25.60 47.57 -23.10
CA VAL A 997 -24.66 46.44 -23.28
C VAL A 997 -23.28 46.88 -22.80
N ILE A 998 -22.66 46.11 -21.92
CA ILE A 998 -21.26 46.35 -21.48
C ILE A 998 -20.34 45.16 -21.76
N GLY A 999 -20.90 43.98 -22.07
CA GLY A 999 -20.17 42.82 -22.56
C GLY A 999 -21.12 41.82 -23.22
N ILE A 1000 -20.60 41.01 -24.14
CA ILE A 1000 -21.39 40.01 -24.87
C ILE A 1000 -20.51 38.82 -25.27
N ASP A 1001 -21.06 37.62 -25.10
CA ASP A 1001 -20.63 36.42 -25.81
C ASP A 1001 -21.50 36.29 -27.06
N GLU A 1002 -20.94 36.63 -28.22
CA GLU A 1002 -21.71 36.70 -29.48
C GLU A 1002 -22.14 35.31 -29.96
N VAL A 1003 -21.32 34.29 -29.74
CA VAL A 1003 -21.57 32.93 -30.22
C VAL A 1003 -22.66 32.25 -29.38
N ARG A 1004 -22.60 32.41 -28.05
CA ARG A 1004 -23.60 31.83 -27.14
C ARG A 1004 -24.81 32.73 -26.89
N GLY A 1005 -24.73 33.98 -27.35
CA GLY A 1005 -25.81 34.94 -27.19
C GLY A 1005 -26.05 35.28 -25.71
N ILE A 1006 -25.01 35.33 -24.88
CA ILE A 1006 -25.11 35.78 -23.49
C ILE A 1006 -24.68 37.23 -23.40
N VAL A 1007 -25.50 38.09 -22.81
CA VAL A 1007 -25.29 39.54 -22.81
C VAL A 1007 -25.30 40.11 -21.40
N LEU A 1008 -24.23 40.83 -21.05
CA LEU A 1008 -24.10 41.58 -19.82
C LEU A 1008 -24.58 43.02 -20.03
N ARG A 1009 -25.56 43.44 -19.24
CA ARG A 1009 -26.18 44.77 -19.30
C ARG A 1009 -25.99 45.53 -18.01
N ARG A 1010 -25.75 46.84 -18.13
CA ARG A 1010 -25.84 47.79 -17.02
C ARG A 1010 -27.21 48.48 -17.04
N THR A 1011 -27.93 48.41 -15.94
CA THR A 1011 -29.20 49.10 -15.74
C THR A 1011 -28.93 50.49 -15.13
N PRO A 1012 -29.45 51.59 -15.70
CA PRO A 1012 -29.21 52.94 -15.16
C PRO A 1012 -29.88 53.16 -13.79
N ASP A 1013 -31.12 52.71 -13.64
CA ASP A 1013 -31.96 52.95 -12.45
C ASP A 1013 -31.92 51.77 -11.46
N GLY A 1014 -31.09 50.76 -11.73
CA GLY A 1014 -31.08 49.48 -11.02
C GLY A 1014 -32.29 48.57 -11.28
N LEU A 1015 -33.35 49.03 -11.96
CA LEU A 1015 -34.55 48.24 -12.23
C LEU A 1015 -34.32 47.25 -13.38
N VAL A 1016 -34.65 45.97 -13.14
CA VAL A 1016 -34.62 44.94 -14.18
C VAL A 1016 -35.96 44.91 -14.89
N ALA A 1017 -35.97 45.26 -16.18
CA ALA A 1017 -37.19 45.40 -16.96
C ALA A 1017 -37.01 44.90 -18.40
N ILE A 1018 -38.10 44.40 -18.97
CA ILE A 1018 -38.22 44.06 -20.38
C ILE A 1018 -38.31 45.37 -21.19
N ALA A 1019 -37.41 45.54 -22.15
CA ALA A 1019 -37.32 46.69 -23.02
C ALA A 1019 -38.35 46.69 -24.14
N SER A 1020 -38.68 45.50 -24.68
CA SER A 1020 -39.65 45.39 -25.78
C SER A 1020 -40.42 44.08 -25.79
N ARG A 1021 -41.59 44.09 -26.45
CA ARG A 1021 -42.45 42.93 -26.68
C ARG A 1021 -42.71 42.79 -28.18
N VAL A 1022 -42.74 41.56 -28.66
CA VAL A 1022 -43.11 41.24 -30.04
C VAL A 1022 -44.29 40.29 -29.99
N ASN A 1023 -45.40 40.69 -30.60
CA ASN A 1023 -46.61 39.89 -30.72
C ASN A 1023 -46.85 39.55 -32.20
N GLY A 1024 -47.50 38.42 -32.48
CA GLY A 1024 -47.79 37.98 -33.85
C GLY A 1024 -46.69 37.14 -34.51
N THR A 1025 -45.68 36.73 -33.74
CA THR A 1025 -44.65 35.77 -34.13
C THR A 1025 -44.81 34.45 -33.36
N TYR A 1026 -44.65 33.34 -34.06
CA TYR A 1026 -44.49 32.00 -33.51
C TYR A 1026 -43.11 31.86 -32.83
N PRO A 1027 -42.91 30.85 -31.96
CA PRO A 1027 -41.65 30.67 -31.24
C PRO A 1027 -40.39 30.52 -32.13
N ASP A 1028 -40.53 29.98 -33.33
CA ASP A 1028 -39.46 29.80 -34.34
C ASP A 1028 -39.12 31.09 -35.13
N GLY A 1029 -39.81 32.20 -34.83
CA GLY A 1029 -39.63 33.51 -35.44
C GLY A 1029 -40.49 33.75 -36.67
N TRP A 1030 -41.23 32.73 -37.16
CA TRP A 1030 -42.20 32.93 -38.23
C TRP A 1030 -43.35 33.81 -37.76
N SER A 1031 -43.86 34.70 -38.61
CA SER A 1031 -45.00 35.53 -38.26
C SER A 1031 -46.32 35.06 -38.85
N GLY A 1032 -47.42 35.55 -38.32
CA GLY A 1032 -48.66 35.67 -39.09
C GLY A 1032 -48.60 36.86 -40.07
N ARG A 1033 -49.77 37.39 -40.46
CA ARG A 1033 -49.87 38.57 -41.33
C ARG A 1033 -49.43 39.87 -40.65
N HIS A 1034 -49.65 39.98 -39.33
CA HIS A 1034 -49.36 41.19 -38.56
C HIS A 1034 -48.40 40.86 -37.42
N VAL A 1035 -47.34 41.65 -37.29
CA VAL A 1035 -46.39 41.59 -36.18
C VAL A 1035 -46.37 42.94 -35.50
N THR A 1036 -46.59 42.96 -34.20
CA THR A 1036 -46.56 44.20 -33.41
C THR A 1036 -45.32 44.22 -32.55
N TYR A 1037 -44.41 45.16 -32.83
CA TYR A 1037 -43.28 45.48 -31.96
C TYR A 1037 -43.68 46.60 -31.01
N THR A 1038 -43.52 46.37 -29.71
CA THR A 1038 -43.82 47.34 -28.64
C THR A 1038 -42.56 47.61 -27.83
N ARG A 1039 -42.04 48.83 -27.85
CA ARG A 1039 -40.96 49.31 -26.98
C ARG A 1039 -41.56 49.93 -25.72
N LEU A 1040 -41.21 49.38 -24.56
CA LEU A 1040 -41.60 49.91 -23.25
C LEU A 1040 -40.60 50.99 -22.82
N ARG A 1041 -41.06 52.00 -22.07
CA ARG A 1041 -40.26 53.16 -21.63
C ARG A 1041 -39.55 53.85 -22.81
N CYS A 1042 -40.32 54.12 -23.87
CA CYS A 1042 -39.83 54.65 -25.13
C CYS A 1042 -40.03 56.17 -25.22
N GLY A 1043 -38.96 56.92 -25.49
CA GLY A 1043 -38.99 58.37 -25.78
C GLY A 1043 -39.02 58.74 -27.26
N GLY A 1044 -39.16 57.76 -28.16
CA GLY A 1044 -39.02 57.92 -29.61
C GLY A 1044 -37.87 57.08 -30.19
N GLY A 1045 -37.38 57.42 -31.38
CA GLY A 1045 -36.25 56.74 -32.04
C GLY A 1045 -36.68 55.92 -33.26
N SER A 1046 -35.98 54.83 -33.54
CA SER A 1046 -36.31 53.92 -34.65
C SER A 1046 -36.08 52.46 -34.29
N VAL A 1047 -36.83 51.56 -34.92
CA VAL A 1047 -36.60 50.11 -34.83
C VAL A 1047 -36.27 49.56 -36.21
N THR A 1048 -35.22 48.75 -36.29
CA THR A 1048 -34.88 47.96 -37.46
C THR A 1048 -35.34 46.53 -37.24
N ALA A 1049 -36.19 46.01 -38.11
CA ALA A 1049 -36.55 44.60 -38.19
C ALA A 1049 -35.73 43.94 -39.32
N LEU A 1050 -35.02 42.86 -38.98
CA LEU A 1050 -34.45 41.93 -39.96
C LEU A 1050 -35.47 40.82 -40.20
N VAL A 1051 -35.87 40.66 -41.45
CA VAL A 1051 -36.90 39.71 -41.89
C VAL A 1051 -36.33 38.81 -42.97
N ALA A 1052 -36.59 37.51 -42.90
CA ALA A 1052 -36.16 36.52 -43.87
C ALA A 1052 -37.36 35.82 -44.51
N SER A 1053 -37.19 35.35 -45.74
CA SER A 1053 -38.14 34.48 -46.44
C SER A 1053 -37.56 33.08 -46.60
N ASP A 1054 -38.40 32.10 -46.92
CA ASP A 1054 -38.00 30.73 -47.21
C ASP A 1054 -38.43 30.38 -48.64
N GLU A 1055 -37.47 29.93 -49.45
CA GLU A 1055 -37.65 29.57 -50.86
C GLU A 1055 -38.54 28.34 -51.07
N LYS A 1056 -38.65 27.45 -50.08
CA LYS A 1056 -39.55 26.29 -50.12
C LYS A 1056 -41.00 26.71 -49.86
N LEU A 1057 -41.21 27.78 -49.09
CA LEU A 1057 -42.55 28.27 -48.74
C LEU A 1057 -43.11 29.29 -49.74
N PHE A 1058 -42.24 30.12 -50.33
CA PHE A 1058 -42.65 31.19 -51.22
C PHE A 1058 -41.84 31.19 -52.50
N SER A 1059 -42.52 31.19 -53.66
CA SER A 1059 -41.89 31.29 -54.98
C SER A 1059 -41.83 32.72 -55.53
N ARG A 1060 -42.25 33.71 -54.75
CA ARG A 1060 -42.36 35.11 -55.16
C ARG A 1060 -41.92 36.03 -54.01
N PRO A 1061 -41.42 37.25 -54.32
CA PRO A 1061 -40.98 38.19 -53.31
C PRO A 1061 -42.06 38.50 -52.26
N GLN A 1062 -41.63 38.66 -51.01
CA GLN A 1062 -42.46 39.13 -49.90
C GLN A 1062 -42.18 40.60 -49.63
N THR A 1063 -43.19 41.33 -49.17
CA THR A 1063 -43.07 42.73 -48.77
C THR A 1063 -43.53 42.88 -47.33
N VAL A 1064 -42.72 43.52 -46.49
CA VAL A 1064 -43.10 43.92 -45.13
C VAL A 1064 -43.26 45.43 -45.10
N THR A 1065 -44.42 45.91 -44.63
CA THR A 1065 -44.77 47.34 -44.57
C THR A 1065 -45.03 47.80 -43.14
N ALA A 1066 -44.54 48.99 -42.77
CA ALA A 1066 -44.76 49.59 -41.45
C ALA A 1066 -44.53 51.11 -41.49
N ALA A 1067 -45.45 51.88 -40.90
CA ALA A 1067 -45.41 53.35 -40.79
C ALA A 1067 -44.95 54.08 -42.07
N GLY A 1068 -45.49 53.71 -43.23
CA GLY A 1068 -45.19 54.32 -44.53
C GLY A 1068 -43.87 53.88 -45.18
N ARG A 1069 -43.13 52.96 -44.56
CA ARG A 1069 -41.93 52.33 -45.14
C ARG A 1069 -42.23 50.88 -45.51
N SER A 1070 -41.51 50.37 -46.51
CA SER A 1070 -41.62 49.00 -46.96
C SER A 1070 -40.25 48.42 -47.29
N VAL A 1071 -40.10 47.10 -47.17
CA VAL A 1071 -38.98 46.35 -47.72
C VAL A 1071 -39.53 45.18 -48.51
N THR A 1072 -39.02 44.96 -49.71
CA THR A 1072 -39.33 43.79 -50.54
C THR A 1072 -38.05 42.98 -50.69
N PHE A 1073 -38.15 41.68 -50.49
CA PHE A 1073 -37.02 40.74 -50.54
C PHE A 1073 -37.45 39.46 -51.24
N GLN A 1074 -36.51 38.82 -51.94
CA GLN A 1074 -36.76 37.56 -52.64
C GLN A 1074 -36.86 36.40 -51.64
N PRO A 1075 -37.47 35.27 -52.03
CA PRO A 1075 -37.38 34.04 -51.26
C PRO A 1075 -35.91 33.64 -51.03
N GLY A 1076 -35.54 33.30 -49.80
CA GLY A 1076 -34.15 33.03 -49.40
C GLY A 1076 -33.32 34.25 -48.95
N ASP A 1077 -33.75 35.48 -49.29
CA ASP A 1077 -33.04 36.71 -48.89
C ASP A 1077 -33.47 37.23 -47.50
N VAL A 1078 -32.60 38.04 -46.90
CA VAL A 1078 -32.87 38.81 -45.67
C VAL A 1078 -33.14 40.28 -46.02
N GLY A 1079 -34.36 40.75 -45.76
CA GLY A 1079 -34.75 42.15 -45.83
C GLY A 1079 -34.47 42.91 -44.52
N ARG A 1080 -34.11 44.19 -44.64
CA ARG A 1080 -33.91 45.09 -43.50
C ARG A 1080 -34.88 46.27 -43.58
N LEU A 1081 -35.79 46.39 -42.61
CA LEU A 1081 -36.76 47.48 -42.54
C LEU A 1081 -36.55 48.33 -41.29
N THR A 1082 -36.20 49.61 -41.47
CA THR A 1082 -36.06 50.56 -40.35
C THR A 1082 -37.22 51.53 -40.31
N VAL A 1083 -37.92 51.62 -39.18
CA VAL A 1083 -39.16 52.38 -39.02
C VAL A 1083 -39.03 53.34 -37.83
N PRO A 1084 -39.44 54.61 -37.95
CA PRO A 1084 -39.47 55.52 -36.81
C PRO A 1084 -40.52 55.08 -35.79
N LEU A 1085 -40.21 55.26 -34.50
CA LEU A 1085 -41.09 54.98 -33.38
C LEU A 1085 -41.62 56.30 -32.80
N LYS A 1086 -42.95 56.42 -32.70
CA LYS A 1086 -43.61 57.56 -32.05
C LYS A 1086 -44.00 57.19 -30.62
N PRO A 1087 -43.59 57.97 -29.61
CA PRO A 1087 -43.95 57.70 -28.22
C PRO A 1087 -45.41 58.08 -27.94
N SER A 1088 -46.12 57.23 -27.21
CA SER A 1088 -47.47 57.48 -26.69
C SER A 1088 -47.60 56.85 -25.30
N GLY A 1089 -47.84 57.67 -24.27
CA GLY A 1089 -47.96 57.20 -22.88
C GLY A 1089 -46.73 56.43 -22.36
N GLY A 1090 -45.52 56.80 -22.81
CA GLY A 1090 -44.27 56.12 -22.42
C GLY A 1090 -44.00 54.78 -23.14
N VAL A 1091 -44.82 54.42 -24.13
CA VAL A 1091 -44.66 53.21 -24.95
C VAL A 1091 -44.63 53.60 -26.43
N CYS A 1092 -43.78 52.97 -27.23
CA CYS A 1092 -43.85 53.08 -28.70
C CYS A 1092 -44.29 51.74 -29.27
N HIS A 1093 -45.29 51.69 -30.13
CA HIS A 1093 -45.63 50.47 -30.86
C HIS A 1093 -45.62 50.71 -32.37
N VAL A 1094 -45.26 49.68 -33.12
CA VAL A 1094 -45.33 49.66 -34.57
C VAL A 1094 -45.85 48.31 -35.04
N THR A 1095 -46.83 48.33 -35.93
CA THR A 1095 -47.40 47.14 -36.56
C THR A 1095 -46.77 46.97 -37.94
N LEU A 1096 -46.09 45.85 -38.12
CA LEU A 1096 -45.52 45.42 -39.40
C LEU A 1096 -46.50 44.46 -40.07
N THR A 1097 -46.84 44.73 -41.32
CA THR A 1097 -47.76 43.90 -42.11
C THR A 1097 -46.98 43.17 -43.20
N VAL A 1098 -47.06 41.84 -43.16
CA VAL A 1098 -46.47 40.97 -44.18
C VAL A 1098 -47.49 40.78 -45.31
N SER A 1099 -47.07 41.00 -46.54
CA SER A 1099 -47.97 40.98 -47.70
C SER A 1099 -48.52 39.58 -48.03
N ARG A 1100 -47.79 38.51 -47.70
CA ARG A 1100 -48.15 37.12 -48.04
C ARG A 1100 -47.85 36.14 -46.91
N THR A 1101 -48.75 35.18 -46.73
CA THR A 1101 -48.61 34.06 -45.81
C THR A 1101 -48.97 32.76 -46.52
N ALA A 1102 -48.28 31.66 -46.21
CA ALA A 1102 -48.58 30.32 -46.71
C ALA A 1102 -48.77 29.34 -45.54
N VAL A 1103 -49.36 28.17 -45.81
CA VAL A 1103 -49.48 27.07 -44.86
C VAL A 1103 -48.61 25.93 -45.38
N PRO A 1104 -47.51 25.55 -44.70
CA PRO A 1104 -46.55 24.57 -45.23
C PRO A 1104 -47.20 23.27 -45.69
N ALA A 1105 -48.16 22.73 -44.94
CA ALA A 1105 -48.91 21.52 -45.30
C ALA A 1105 -49.68 21.59 -46.63
N LEU A 1106 -49.89 22.80 -47.19
CA LEU A 1106 -50.57 23.00 -48.47
C LEU A 1106 -49.61 23.30 -49.63
N VAL A 1107 -48.36 23.67 -49.35
CA VAL A 1107 -47.41 24.16 -50.36
C VAL A 1107 -46.12 23.36 -50.45
N GLU A 1108 -45.76 22.61 -49.41
CA GLU A 1108 -44.55 21.78 -49.35
C GLU A 1108 -44.93 20.28 -49.28
N PRO A 1109 -44.59 19.48 -50.31
CA PRO A 1109 -44.89 18.05 -50.31
C PRO A 1109 -44.26 17.32 -49.12
N GLY A 1110 -45.09 16.66 -48.31
CA GLY A 1110 -44.65 15.89 -47.13
C GLY A 1110 -44.61 16.69 -45.80
N SER A 1111 -44.92 17.99 -45.81
CA SER A 1111 -45.01 18.79 -44.59
C SER A 1111 -46.34 18.59 -43.87
N THR A 1112 -46.31 18.46 -42.53
CA THR A 1112 -47.52 18.33 -41.68
C THR A 1112 -47.86 19.61 -40.93
N ASP A 1113 -47.12 20.71 -41.16
CA ASP A 1113 -47.32 21.97 -40.43
C ASP A 1113 -48.50 22.79 -40.98
N ALA A 1114 -49.57 22.88 -40.19
CA ALA A 1114 -50.82 23.58 -40.51
C ALA A 1114 -50.81 25.08 -40.12
N ARG A 1115 -49.69 25.61 -39.59
CA ARG A 1115 -49.60 27.03 -39.20
C ARG A 1115 -49.59 27.94 -40.43
N ARG A 1116 -50.15 29.14 -40.28
CA ARG A 1116 -50.11 30.19 -41.32
C ARG A 1116 -48.86 31.03 -41.14
N LEU A 1117 -47.82 30.75 -41.91
CA LEU A 1117 -46.50 31.39 -41.83
C LEU A 1117 -46.37 32.54 -42.84
N GLY A 1118 -45.85 33.68 -42.38
CA GLY A 1118 -45.59 34.90 -43.14
C GLY A 1118 -44.11 35.07 -43.47
N ALA A 1119 -43.49 36.14 -42.97
CA ALA A 1119 -42.04 36.31 -43.03
C ALA A 1119 -41.44 35.90 -41.69
N ARG A 1120 -40.19 35.46 -41.68
CA ARG A 1120 -39.48 35.11 -40.45
C ARG A 1120 -38.78 36.35 -39.89
N PHE A 1121 -39.18 36.82 -38.72
CA PHE A 1121 -38.54 37.96 -38.06
C PHE A 1121 -37.33 37.47 -37.27
N VAL A 1122 -36.14 37.75 -37.81
CA VAL A 1122 -34.86 37.27 -37.29
C VAL A 1122 -34.42 38.08 -36.07
N GLN A 1123 -34.50 39.42 -36.16
CA GLN A 1123 -34.03 40.30 -35.09
C GLN A 1123 -34.74 41.65 -35.13
N PHE A 1124 -34.95 42.24 -33.94
CA PHE A 1124 -35.35 43.64 -33.79
C PHE A 1124 -34.23 44.42 -33.10
N SER A 1125 -33.77 45.50 -33.72
CA SER A 1125 -32.76 46.41 -33.18
C SER A 1125 -33.37 47.80 -32.96
N TYR A 1126 -33.40 48.27 -31.71
CA TYR A 1126 -33.90 49.60 -31.37
C TYR A 1126 -32.74 50.60 -31.28
N ARG A 1127 -32.89 51.76 -31.94
CA ARG A 1127 -32.00 52.91 -31.79
C ARG A 1127 -32.78 54.03 -31.10
N ALA A 1128 -32.28 54.44 -29.93
CA ALA A 1128 -32.79 55.60 -29.20
C ALA A 1128 -32.69 56.88 -30.06
N PRO A 1129 -33.55 57.88 -29.81
CA PRO A 1129 -33.58 59.14 -30.57
C PRO A 1129 -32.26 59.91 -30.48
#